data_AF-A0A2V8RNZ9-F1
#
_entry.id   AF-A0A2V8RNZ9-F1
#
_cell.length_a   1.000
_cell.length_b   1.000
_cell.length_c   1.000
_cell.angle_alpha   90.00
_cell.angle_beta   90.00
_cell.angle_gamma   90.00
#
_symmetry.space_group_name_H-M   'P 1'
#
loop_
_entity.id
_entity.type
_entity.pdbx_description
1 polymer ?
#
loop_
_entity_poly.entity_id
_entity_poly.type
_entity_poly.pdbx_seq_one_letter_code
_entity_poly.pdbx_strand_id
1 'polypeptide(L)'
;MSGEFWLHDDGGARREAFSIGETVFVAGRGLRPTTLYEFALAGAGERKDDTLLARYTSDRHGALSATLWPYVGLLHHGDNAPTIDKTCESFRAQTFTLRASATGRGRARDAHSIKFAVTRRDDAPHLFSSDAQGRLQTGVPHGDGAVAVALRNFPAGCVRVLIVRRQFGWRVGDPLEPARMRNGARAVTTIRHDGAASRVVYLARSAELAPGSYQFIARAYRPGWYEADELTLLRDDVISDRRFASLVVRRLFDERFDFDNGIVLTPQIAGRPLAHRPYFYFVNNFPKGTDVYAALDPDALPQGLTSQRAAIYVIEHKTATEWAASSALADISGPGMTPAVKTVPIVAGCVNWNTTLVWPNPQTTGRYDIVIDFGNNAPDPANFVSDATLDAPLDMIDGYVRVGFYVTEDPSLPGPFAGSIGQHDYALAAIDVPNTDAGPTPTDSLPLTATIRYPAQASGTDAACAAGAFPLIVIMHGNSSMDTSYLGYNYLLEHLAGHGFIAMSIYAPAGVGIETRARAILAHLNIMAQNNAQAGLFHNHIDLTQIGIMGHSRGGEAVVRAARINTTEALGWHIRAGISIAPTDYHHYGAPGIPLLVIYGANDGDVAGTWPDRTCFNIYDEAGRPRSFIFVYGATHDRFNTEWASIENTTELTWHITQSDLPHLISLTDHENVAKGYATAFMQAHLLGRDEQLEYFSANLKPSLVSAIKIHASHQEPGARVLDNFEQTPHDPSSNTAGGAVTTTALAPLAEDALRTLDVHSPHVTSGGRIVWQSSAGIYLSHVPAAAKDVSGFDVLSFRVTQKFGSLQNPPDQPQDFFVRLTDGGGKSRAIRVSAFTDIPYPYVRGEADLIKSALKSVRIPLASYAIANLGVDDVDLTNLQSVAFEFHADSTGEIEIDDIEFSA
;
A
#
# COMPACT_ATOMS: atom_id res chain seq x y z
N MET A 1 4.39 33.99 10.34
CA MET A 1 3.75 33.44 11.55
C MET A 1 4.82 32.64 12.28
N SER A 2 5.04 32.87 13.58
CA SER A 2 5.97 32.05 14.36
C SER A 2 5.31 30.71 14.64
N GLY A 3 5.91 29.61 14.19
CA GLY A 3 5.41 28.27 14.48
C GLY A 3 5.39 27.96 15.97
N GLU A 4 4.49 27.09 16.41
CA GLU A 4 4.38 26.67 17.81
C GLU A 4 4.80 25.22 17.96
N PHE A 5 5.51 24.90 19.04
CA PHE A 5 5.77 23.54 19.50
C PHE A 5 5.09 23.29 20.84
N TRP A 6 4.61 22.06 21.04
CA TRP A 6 4.12 21.60 22.34
C TRP A 6 4.47 20.12 22.57
N LEU A 7 4.41 19.71 23.83
CA LEU A 7 4.59 18.32 24.24
C LEU A 7 3.23 17.70 24.56
N HIS A 8 3.09 16.41 24.29
CA HIS A 8 1.88 15.67 24.62
C HIS A 8 2.20 14.26 25.10
N ASP A 9 1.25 13.66 25.81
CA ASP A 9 1.31 12.28 26.27
C ASP A 9 0.87 11.29 25.18
N ASP A 10 0.84 10.02 25.53
CA ASP A 10 0.38 8.93 24.69
C ASP A 10 -1.10 9.06 24.26
N GLY A 11 -1.95 9.64 25.11
CA GLY A 11 -3.34 10.00 24.80
C GLY A 11 -3.50 11.22 23.87
N GLY A 12 -2.41 11.90 23.50
CA GLY A 12 -2.44 13.10 22.66
C GLY A 12 -2.79 14.39 23.42
N ALA A 13 -2.91 14.33 24.75
CA ALA A 13 -3.20 15.50 25.55
C ALA A 13 -1.92 16.33 25.75
N ARG A 14 -2.01 17.64 25.52
CA ARG A 14 -0.88 18.56 25.78
C ARG A 14 -0.53 18.55 27.27
N ARG A 15 0.75 18.40 27.60
CA ARG A 15 1.25 18.31 28.98
C ARG A 15 2.49 19.18 29.19
N GLU A 16 2.66 19.63 30.42
CA GLU A 16 3.87 20.31 30.93
C GLU A 16 4.49 19.54 32.11
N ALA A 17 3.86 18.45 32.55
CA ALA A 17 4.35 17.56 33.57
C ALA A 17 4.06 16.11 33.17
N PHE A 18 5.05 15.25 33.33
CA PHE A 18 4.99 13.83 32.96
C PHE A 18 5.40 12.97 34.15
N SER A 19 4.77 11.81 34.29
CA SER A 19 5.16 10.79 35.26
C SER A 19 6.40 10.02 34.75
N ILE A 20 7.16 9.42 35.66
CA ILE A 20 8.37 8.67 35.25
C ILE A 20 7.95 7.40 34.53
N GLY A 21 8.51 7.18 33.34
CA GLY A 21 8.14 6.08 32.45
C GLY A 21 6.99 6.40 31.49
N GLU A 22 6.35 7.58 31.58
CA GLU A 22 5.58 8.10 30.46
C GLU A 22 6.48 8.42 29.27
N THR A 23 5.90 8.43 28.08
CA THR A 23 6.59 8.81 26.86
C THR A 23 6.22 10.23 26.47
N VAL A 24 7.24 11.04 26.18
CA VAL A 24 7.06 12.41 25.73
C VAL A 24 7.08 12.43 24.21
N PHE A 25 6.01 12.95 23.63
CA PHE A 25 5.93 13.26 22.21
C PHE A 25 6.07 14.76 22.00
N VAL A 26 6.56 15.13 20.83
CA VAL A 26 6.59 16.52 20.37
C VAL A 26 5.67 16.68 19.17
N ALA A 27 4.93 17.78 19.18
CA ALA A 27 4.14 18.21 18.04
C ALA A 27 4.36 19.70 17.75
N GLY A 28 4.16 20.09 16.50
CA GLY A 28 4.25 21.47 16.08
C GLY A 28 3.37 21.80 14.88
N ARG A 29 3.00 23.08 14.76
CA ARG A 29 2.17 23.61 13.67
C ARG A 29 2.61 25.01 13.28
N GLY A 30 2.45 25.36 11.99
CA GLY A 30 2.88 26.65 11.46
C GLY A 30 4.41 26.78 11.43
N LEU A 31 5.12 25.66 11.47
CA LEU A 31 6.57 25.59 11.32
C LEU A 31 6.96 25.95 9.89
N ARG A 32 8.26 26.20 9.65
CA ARG A 32 8.74 26.29 8.27
C ARG A 32 8.56 24.92 7.61
N PRO A 33 7.95 24.84 6.42
CA PRO A 33 7.82 23.56 5.70
C PRO A 33 9.18 22.90 5.42
N THR A 34 9.19 21.57 5.34
CA THR A 34 10.35 20.77 4.90
C THR A 34 11.66 21.16 5.59
N THR A 35 11.59 21.52 6.88
CA THR A 35 12.73 22.07 7.63
C THR A 35 13.13 21.09 8.72
N LEU A 36 14.42 20.78 8.80
CA LEU A 36 14.96 19.94 9.88
C LEU A 36 15.05 20.75 11.18
N TYR A 37 14.45 20.21 12.23
CA TYR A 37 14.44 20.75 13.58
C TYR A 37 15.21 19.84 14.52
N GLU A 38 16.08 20.45 15.30
CA GLU A 38 16.84 19.83 16.37
C GLU A 38 16.14 20.05 17.70
N PHE A 39 15.93 18.97 18.45
CA PHE A 39 15.36 18.97 19.78
C PHE A 39 16.43 18.55 20.77
N ALA A 40 16.82 19.44 21.69
CA ALA A 40 17.86 19.17 22.68
C ALA A 40 17.43 19.60 24.08
N LEU A 41 17.85 18.84 25.10
CA LEU A 41 17.68 19.22 26.49
C LEU A 41 18.78 20.20 26.89
N ALA A 42 18.38 21.33 27.47
CA ALA A 42 19.34 22.30 27.98
C ALA A 42 20.16 21.72 29.14
N GLY A 43 21.48 21.93 29.11
CA GLY A 43 22.39 21.50 30.18
C GLY A 43 22.07 22.15 31.54
N ALA A 44 22.22 21.38 32.62
CA ALA A 44 22.07 21.89 33.99
C ALA A 44 23.32 22.68 34.43
N GLY A 45 23.23 24.03 34.40
CA GLY A 45 24.29 24.97 34.80
C GLY A 45 24.98 25.67 33.62
N GLU A 46 25.68 26.79 33.88
CA GLU A 46 26.23 27.70 32.85
C GLU A 46 27.34 27.11 31.93
N ARG A 47 27.76 25.85 32.12
CA ARG A 47 28.87 25.20 31.39
C ARG A 47 28.59 23.79 30.85
N LYS A 48 27.34 23.30 30.88
CA LYS A 48 27.00 21.99 30.29
C LYS A 48 26.38 22.18 28.91
N ASP A 49 26.90 21.43 27.94
CA ASP A 49 26.35 21.39 26.58
C ASP A 49 24.94 20.79 26.57
N ASP A 50 24.14 21.23 25.59
CA ASP A 50 22.79 20.70 25.39
C ASP A 50 22.88 19.24 24.91
N THR A 51 22.02 18.36 25.45
CA THR A 51 21.94 16.97 25.02
C THR A 51 20.93 16.84 23.89
N LEU A 52 21.39 16.55 22.67
CA LEU A 52 20.52 16.24 21.55
C LEU A 52 19.56 15.10 21.96
N LEU A 53 18.27 15.21 21.66
CA LEU A 53 17.28 14.13 21.80
C LEU A 53 16.96 13.51 20.45
N ALA A 54 16.61 14.36 19.49
CA ALA A 54 16.24 13.93 18.15
C ALA A 54 16.37 15.07 17.13
N ARG A 55 16.42 14.71 15.85
CA ARG A 55 16.26 15.60 14.70
C ARG A 55 15.14 15.08 13.82
N TYR A 56 14.14 15.93 13.58
CA TYR A 56 12.96 15.61 12.77
C TYR A 56 12.68 16.71 11.77
N THR A 57 12.13 16.34 10.62
CA THR A 57 11.72 17.31 9.60
C THR A 57 10.23 17.60 9.72
N SER A 58 9.84 18.87 9.59
CA SER A 58 8.44 19.25 9.38
C SER A 58 7.96 18.80 8.00
N ASP A 59 6.67 18.48 7.89
CA ASP A 59 6.05 18.18 6.60
C ASP A 59 5.97 19.42 5.69
N ARG A 60 5.44 19.23 4.48
CA ARG A 60 5.23 20.30 3.50
C ARG A 60 4.21 21.37 3.94
N HIS A 61 3.44 21.12 4.99
CA HIS A 61 2.46 22.04 5.56
C HIS A 61 2.96 22.72 6.85
N GLY A 62 4.19 22.44 7.27
CA GLY A 62 4.74 23.00 8.50
C GLY A 62 4.16 22.37 9.77
N ALA A 63 3.72 21.10 9.70
CA ALA A 63 3.35 20.30 10.85
C ALA A 63 4.45 19.27 11.19
N LEU A 64 4.47 18.84 12.45
CA LEU A 64 5.39 17.82 12.96
C LEU A 64 4.69 17.07 14.09
N SER A 65 4.81 15.74 14.12
CA SER A 65 4.43 14.92 15.27
C SER A 65 5.34 13.71 15.33
N ALA A 66 6.06 13.54 16.44
CA ALA A 66 7.03 12.47 16.59
C ALA A 66 7.24 12.09 18.06
N THR A 67 7.68 10.86 18.28
CA THR A 67 8.20 10.42 19.59
C THR A 67 9.46 11.20 19.92
N LEU A 68 9.55 11.85 21.07
CA LEU A 68 10.73 12.63 21.44
C LEU A 68 11.60 11.91 22.47
N TRP A 69 10.97 11.44 23.55
CA TRP A 69 11.67 10.77 24.66
C TRP A 69 10.85 9.57 25.16
N PRO A 70 11.12 8.36 24.65
CA PRO A 70 10.47 7.13 25.10
C PRO A 70 10.83 6.82 26.56
N TYR A 71 9.83 6.46 27.37
CA TYR A 71 9.96 6.10 28.79
C TYR A 71 10.93 7.01 29.54
N VAL A 72 10.56 8.27 29.77
CA VAL A 72 11.45 9.32 30.30
C VAL A 72 12.37 8.80 31.41
N GLY A 73 13.68 8.78 31.13
CA GLY A 73 14.75 8.34 32.02
C GLY A 73 14.89 6.82 32.21
N LEU A 74 13.94 5.99 31.77
CA LEU A 74 13.98 4.53 31.98
C LEU A 74 14.60 3.75 30.83
N LEU A 75 14.50 4.24 29.58
CA LEU A 75 15.10 3.55 28.44
C LEU A 75 16.63 3.57 28.54
N HIS A 76 17.21 2.39 28.73
CA HIS A 76 18.65 2.14 28.81
C HIS A 76 18.97 0.78 28.17
N HIS A 77 20.13 0.66 27.54
CA HIS A 77 20.65 -0.61 27.03
C HIS A 77 21.97 -0.98 27.73
N GLY A 78 22.20 -2.28 27.89
CA GLY A 78 23.42 -2.85 28.48
C GLY A 78 23.34 -3.18 29.98
N ASP A 79 24.33 -3.92 30.47
CA ASP A 79 24.30 -4.54 31.81
C ASP A 79 24.34 -3.54 32.98
N ASN A 80 24.81 -2.31 32.71
CA ASN A 80 24.92 -1.25 33.72
C ASN A 80 23.68 -0.36 33.81
N ALA A 81 22.59 -0.69 33.08
CA ALA A 81 21.37 0.09 33.10
C ALA A 81 20.79 0.19 34.54
N PRO A 82 20.38 1.40 34.99
CA PRO A 82 19.77 1.56 36.30
C PRO A 82 18.43 0.82 36.36
N THR A 83 18.12 0.26 37.53
CA THR A 83 16.80 -0.26 37.82
C THR A 83 15.77 0.87 37.79
N ILE A 84 14.52 0.55 37.42
CA ILE A 84 13.42 1.51 37.35
C ILE A 84 13.31 2.34 38.64
N ASP A 85 13.49 1.73 39.81
CA ASP A 85 13.38 2.44 41.09
C ASP A 85 14.45 3.50 41.31
N LYS A 86 15.71 3.15 41.04
CA LYS A 86 16.84 4.09 41.12
C LYS A 86 16.66 5.26 40.17
N THR A 87 16.16 5.01 38.96
CA THR A 87 15.85 6.09 38.01
C THR A 87 14.74 6.97 38.55
N CYS A 88 13.67 6.37 39.09
CA CYS A 88 12.57 7.15 39.63
C CYS A 88 13.01 8.07 40.77
N GLU A 89 13.91 7.61 41.63
CA GLU A 89 14.50 8.44 42.68
C GLU A 89 15.36 9.58 42.13
N SER A 90 16.17 9.32 41.10
CA SER A 90 17.10 10.31 40.54
C SER A 90 16.40 11.38 39.69
N PHE A 91 15.34 11.03 38.96
CA PHE A 91 14.58 11.94 38.08
C PHE A 91 13.45 12.70 38.79
N ARG A 92 13.16 12.37 40.06
CA ARG A 92 12.05 12.96 40.81
C ARG A 92 12.16 14.48 40.87
N ALA A 93 11.07 15.18 40.54
CA ALA A 93 10.97 16.64 40.60
C ALA A 93 12.02 17.40 39.76
N GLN A 94 12.60 16.75 38.75
CA GLN A 94 13.46 17.43 37.80
C GLN A 94 12.61 18.25 36.83
N THR A 95 13.13 19.42 36.48
CA THR A 95 12.55 20.28 35.44
C THR A 95 13.53 20.35 34.28
N PHE A 96 13.03 20.10 33.08
CA PHE A 96 13.77 20.13 31.84
C PHE A 96 13.38 21.36 31.02
N THR A 97 14.33 21.89 30.27
CA THR A 97 14.05 22.87 29.22
C THR A 97 14.45 22.24 27.89
N LEU A 98 13.47 21.95 27.06
CA LEU A 98 13.67 21.50 25.69
C LEU A 98 13.90 22.73 24.80
N ARG A 99 14.99 22.73 24.05
CA ARG A 99 15.27 23.69 22.99
C ARG A 99 14.94 23.04 21.66
N ALA A 100 13.97 23.61 20.95
CA ALA A 100 13.64 23.26 19.58
C ALA A 100 14.19 24.36 18.67
N SER A 101 15.08 24.02 17.73
CA SER A 101 15.65 25.00 16.80
C SER A 101 15.78 24.41 15.41
N ALA A 102 15.54 25.22 14.38
CA ALA A 102 15.83 24.79 13.01
C ALA A 102 17.34 24.67 12.79
N THR A 103 17.78 23.64 12.07
CA THR A 103 19.17 23.47 11.68
C THR A 103 19.54 24.40 10.51
N GLY A 104 20.77 24.93 10.46
CA GLY A 104 21.26 25.81 9.38
C GLY A 104 21.48 27.28 9.78
N ARG A 105 21.68 28.18 8.79
CA ARG A 105 21.94 29.62 9.03
C ARG A 105 20.70 30.29 9.64
N GLY A 106 20.84 30.83 10.85
CA GLY A 106 19.75 31.51 11.58
C GLY A 106 19.31 30.83 12.89
N ARG A 107 20.03 29.79 13.35
CA ARG A 107 19.78 28.97 14.56
C ARG A 107 19.23 29.72 15.79
N ALA A 108 19.64 30.97 16.00
CA ALA A 108 19.25 31.79 17.15
C ALA A 108 17.89 32.51 17.03
N ARG A 109 17.36 32.77 15.82
CA ARG A 109 16.12 33.56 15.65
C ARG A 109 14.84 32.73 15.78
N ASP A 110 14.92 31.41 15.62
CA ASP A 110 13.77 30.49 15.61
C ASP A 110 13.83 29.43 16.74
N ALA A 111 14.61 29.69 17.78
CA ALA A 111 14.75 28.79 18.92
C ALA A 111 13.56 28.93 19.88
N HIS A 112 12.86 27.84 20.13
CA HIS A 112 11.74 27.75 21.06
C HIS A 112 12.19 26.99 22.30
N SER A 113 11.86 27.51 23.48
CA SER A 113 12.12 26.84 24.76
C SER A 113 10.81 26.34 25.35
N ILE A 114 10.69 25.03 25.52
CA ILE A 114 9.54 24.38 26.15
C ILE A 114 10.01 23.83 27.48
N LYS A 115 9.38 24.27 28.57
CA LYS A 115 9.66 23.71 29.90
C LYS A 115 8.69 22.59 30.20
N PHE A 116 9.20 21.50 30.75
CA PHE A 116 8.36 20.45 31.31
C PHE A 116 9.03 19.86 32.55
N ALA A 117 8.24 19.27 33.43
CA ALA A 117 8.74 18.67 34.66
C ALA A 117 8.41 17.17 34.73
N VAL A 118 9.24 16.44 35.45
CA VAL A 118 8.88 15.12 35.96
C VAL A 118 8.14 15.32 37.28
N THR A 119 6.96 14.71 37.43
CA THR A 119 6.07 14.93 38.57
C THR A 119 6.76 14.67 39.92
N ARG A 120 6.46 15.52 40.91
CA ARG A 120 7.12 15.49 42.24
C ARG A 120 6.56 14.41 43.15
N ARG A 121 5.28 14.08 43.00
CA ARG A 121 4.61 12.94 43.64
C ARG A 121 3.85 12.21 42.56
N ASP A 122 4.09 10.92 42.53
CA ASP A 122 3.41 9.99 41.66
C ASP A 122 3.03 8.82 42.57
N ASP A 123 1.80 8.91 43.09
CA ASP A 123 1.23 7.94 44.01
C ASP A 123 0.33 6.94 43.25
N ALA A 124 0.24 7.08 41.92
CA ALA A 124 -0.54 6.18 41.08
C ALA A 124 0.20 4.83 40.92
N PRO A 125 -0.52 3.70 40.87
CA PRO A 125 0.07 2.42 40.57
C PRO A 125 0.65 2.38 39.14
N HIS A 126 1.89 1.91 39.00
CA HIS A 126 2.55 1.75 37.69
C HIS A 126 3.10 0.35 37.50
N LEU A 127 3.00 -0.13 36.27
CA LEU A 127 3.46 -1.45 35.86
C LEU A 127 4.42 -1.28 34.69
N PHE A 128 5.65 -1.77 34.84
CA PHE A 128 6.65 -1.68 33.77
C PHE A 128 7.14 -3.07 33.39
N SER A 129 7.36 -3.29 32.10
CA SER A 129 8.10 -4.47 31.65
C SER A 129 9.55 -4.38 32.13
N SER A 130 10.08 -5.45 32.69
CA SER A 130 11.45 -5.47 33.18
C SER A 130 12.14 -6.81 32.97
N ASP A 131 13.45 -6.80 33.13
CA ASP A 131 14.19 -8.02 33.42
C ASP A 131 14.09 -8.42 34.90
N ALA A 132 14.78 -9.51 35.27
CA ALA A 132 14.79 -10.04 36.63
C ALA A 132 15.43 -9.08 37.67
N GLN A 133 16.21 -8.10 37.22
CA GLN A 133 16.87 -7.09 38.05
C GLN A 133 16.02 -5.82 38.21
N GLY A 134 14.90 -5.71 37.48
CA GLY A 134 14.04 -4.52 37.51
C GLY A 134 14.51 -3.39 36.60
N ARG A 135 15.27 -3.70 35.55
CA ARG A 135 15.66 -2.76 34.49
C ARG A 135 14.61 -2.81 33.37
N LEU A 136 14.27 -1.68 32.76
CA LEU A 136 13.25 -1.63 31.70
C LEU A 136 13.65 -2.54 30.54
N GLN A 137 12.74 -3.43 30.11
CA GLN A 137 12.97 -4.35 29.00
C GLN A 137 11.78 -4.32 28.04
N THR A 138 11.93 -3.65 26.90
CA THR A 138 10.88 -3.54 25.88
C THR A 138 11.00 -4.58 24.77
N GLY A 139 12.14 -5.26 24.67
CA GLY A 139 12.38 -6.36 23.74
C GLY A 139 13.36 -7.39 24.29
N VAL A 140 13.14 -8.66 24.00
CA VAL A 140 13.99 -9.79 24.43
C VAL A 140 14.05 -10.83 23.30
N PRO A 141 15.22 -11.37 22.93
CA PRO A 141 15.28 -12.49 22.00
C PRO A 141 14.59 -13.73 22.58
N HIS A 142 13.94 -14.52 21.73
CA HIS A 142 13.33 -15.79 22.12
C HIS A 142 14.41 -16.80 22.52
N GLY A 143 14.52 -17.09 23.82
CA GLY A 143 15.57 -17.94 24.38
C GLY A 143 15.53 -17.98 25.91
N ASP A 144 16.66 -17.82 26.57
CA ASP A 144 16.71 -17.91 28.04
C ASP A 144 16.57 -16.56 28.76
N GLY A 145 16.23 -15.48 28.04
CA GLY A 145 16.03 -14.15 28.65
C GLY A 145 14.87 -14.14 29.66
N ALA A 146 15.02 -13.44 30.78
CA ALA A 146 13.98 -13.33 31.80
C ALA A 146 12.89 -12.33 31.40
N VAL A 147 11.63 -12.70 31.63
CA VAL A 147 10.46 -11.83 31.49
C VAL A 147 9.91 -11.54 32.88
N ALA A 148 9.96 -10.28 33.29
CA ALA A 148 9.49 -9.81 34.58
C ALA A 148 8.72 -8.49 34.45
N VAL A 149 8.13 -8.05 35.56
CA VAL A 149 7.55 -6.72 35.67
C VAL A 149 8.01 -6.02 36.94
N ALA A 150 8.16 -4.71 36.88
CA ALA A 150 8.31 -3.86 38.06
C ALA A 150 6.97 -3.21 38.41
N LEU A 151 6.45 -3.56 39.58
CA LEU A 151 5.28 -2.96 40.20
C LEU A 151 5.72 -1.75 41.03
N ARG A 152 5.01 -0.62 40.92
CA ARG A 152 5.23 0.56 41.76
C ARG A 152 3.92 1.10 42.31
N ASN A 153 3.96 1.56 43.56
CA ASN A 153 2.82 2.13 44.30
C ASN A 153 1.58 1.22 44.36
N PHE A 154 1.77 -0.10 44.33
CA PHE A 154 0.66 -1.04 44.53
C PHE A 154 0.30 -1.15 46.02
N PRO A 155 -0.99 -1.25 46.37
CA PRO A 155 -1.41 -1.41 47.76
C PRO A 155 -0.93 -2.76 48.34
N ALA A 156 -0.90 -2.87 49.67
CA ALA A 156 -0.69 -4.15 50.34
C ALA A 156 -1.89 -5.09 50.07
N GLY A 157 -1.63 -6.36 49.76
CA GLY A 157 -2.66 -7.32 49.39
C GLY A 157 -2.15 -8.41 48.44
N CYS A 158 -3.02 -8.88 47.56
CA CYS A 158 -2.65 -9.76 46.44
C CYS A 158 -2.56 -8.92 45.15
N VAL A 159 -1.55 -9.17 44.33
CA VAL A 159 -1.46 -8.63 42.98
C VAL A 159 -1.37 -9.79 42.01
N ARG A 160 -2.28 -9.83 41.04
CA ARG A 160 -2.24 -10.79 39.95
C ARG A 160 -1.74 -10.09 38.69
N VAL A 161 -0.67 -10.63 38.13
CA VAL A 161 -0.06 -10.16 36.88
C VAL A 161 -0.40 -11.15 35.78
N LEU A 162 -0.99 -10.65 34.70
CA LEU A 162 -1.31 -11.40 33.50
C LEU A 162 -0.36 -10.93 32.39
N ILE A 163 0.30 -11.87 31.72
CA ILE A 163 0.91 -11.61 30.42
C ILE A 163 -0.18 -11.82 29.39
N VAL A 164 -0.58 -10.75 28.72
CA VAL A 164 -1.57 -10.80 27.65
C VAL A 164 -0.90 -10.46 26.34
N ARG A 165 -1.39 -11.05 25.24
CA ARG A 165 -1.11 -10.49 23.92
C ARG A 165 -1.62 -9.05 23.93
N ARG A 166 -0.84 -8.12 23.37
CA ARG A 166 -1.25 -6.73 23.43
C ARG A 166 -2.57 -6.49 22.69
N GLN A 167 -3.35 -5.56 23.21
CA GLN A 167 -4.50 -4.99 22.53
C GLN A 167 -4.32 -3.48 22.35
N PHE A 168 -4.98 -2.91 21.34
CA PHE A 168 -5.05 -1.45 21.20
C PHE A 168 -6.33 -0.92 21.87
N GLY A 169 -6.21 0.20 22.60
CA GLY A 169 -7.38 0.94 23.08
C GLY A 169 -8.22 0.20 24.11
N TRP A 170 -7.58 -0.55 25.02
CA TRP A 170 -8.20 -1.24 26.15
C TRP A 170 -9.36 -0.45 26.80
N ARG A 171 -10.52 -1.08 26.90
CA ARG A 171 -11.73 -0.58 27.56
C ARG A 171 -12.11 -1.51 28.70
N VAL A 172 -12.67 -0.93 29.76
CA VAL A 172 -13.24 -1.72 30.86
C VAL A 172 -14.30 -2.66 30.29
N GLY A 173 -14.19 -3.95 30.60
CA GLY A 173 -15.02 -5.03 30.06
C GLY A 173 -14.36 -5.86 28.95
N ASP A 174 -13.27 -5.40 28.35
CA ASP A 174 -12.58 -6.14 27.29
C ASP A 174 -12.06 -7.50 27.81
N PRO A 175 -12.17 -8.59 27.04
CA PRO A 175 -11.67 -9.90 27.47
C PRO A 175 -10.15 -9.88 27.65
N LEU A 176 -9.68 -10.49 28.74
CA LEU A 176 -8.27 -10.73 28.99
C LEU A 176 -7.93 -12.19 28.65
N GLU A 177 -7.12 -12.38 27.62
CA GLU A 177 -6.63 -13.70 27.23
C GLU A 177 -5.15 -13.83 27.61
N PRO A 178 -4.82 -14.51 28.73
CA PRO A 178 -3.45 -14.75 29.09
C PRO A 178 -2.74 -15.56 28.01
N ALA A 179 -1.52 -15.14 27.67
CA ALA A 179 -0.65 -15.87 26.76
C ALA A 179 -0.47 -17.32 27.24
N ARG A 180 -0.36 -18.25 26.29
CA ARG A 180 -0.04 -19.65 26.59
C ARG A 180 1.46 -19.82 26.68
N MET A 181 1.91 -20.39 27.80
CA MET A 181 3.28 -20.83 27.97
C MET A 181 3.52 -22.11 27.14
N ARG A 182 4.78 -22.45 26.87
CA ARG A 182 5.18 -23.65 26.12
C ARG A 182 4.61 -24.96 26.68
N ASN A 183 4.32 -25.01 27.98
CA ASN A 183 3.68 -26.16 28.65
C ASN A 183 2.14 -26.15 28.60
N GLY A 184 1.53 -25.20 27.88
CA GLY A 184 0.08 -25.02 27.76
C GLY A 184 -0.58 -24.22 28.89
N ALA A 185 0.15 -23.89 29.96
CA ALA A 185 -0.38 -23.10 31.07
C ALA A 185 -0.66 -21.65 30.65
N ARG A 186 -1.60 -20.99 31.35
CA ARG A 186 -1.84 -19.55 31.18
C ARG A 186 -0.74 -18.77 31.89
N ALA A 187 -0.22 -17.74 31.24
CA ALA A 187 0.83 -16.87 31.78
C ALA A 187 0.28 -15.87 32.82
N VAL A 188 -0.09 -16.41 33.98
CA VAL A 188 -0.67 -15.67 35.11
C VAL A 188 0.15 -15.95 36.36
N THR A 189 0.58 -14.89 37.05
CA THR A 189 1.33 -14.98 38.30
C THR A 189 0.61 -14.20 39.38
N THR A 190 0.43 -14.79 40.56
CA THR A 190 -0.14 -14.10 41.72
C THR A 190 0.91 -13.97 42.81
N ILE A 191 1.08 -12.76 43.34
CA ILE A 191 1.99 -12.47 44.45
C ILE A 191 1.27 -11.82 45.63
N ARG A 192 1.80 -12.01 46.85
CA ARG A 192 1.45 -11.18 48.00
C ARG A 192 2.33 -9.94 48.01
N HIS A 193 1.73 -8.78 47.86
CA HIS A 193 2.38 -7.46 47.92
C HIS A 193 2.24 -6.91 49.35
N ASP A 194 3.33 -6.43 49.92
CA ASP A 194 3.43 -5.92 51.29
C ASP A 194 3.15 -4.42 51.41
N GLY A 195 2.90 -3.75 50.28
CA GLY A 195 2.74 -2.29 50.21
C GLY A 195 4.06 -1.53 50.10
N ALA A 196 5.16 -2.23 49.80
CA ALA A 196 6.41 -1.57 49.43
C ALA A 196 6.21 -0.61 48.25
N ALA A 197 7.04 0.43 48.17
CA ALA A 197 6.96 1.42 47.09
C ALA A 197 7.18 0.78 45.70
N SER A 198 7.94 -0.32 45.65
CA SER A 198 8.24 -1.05 44.42
C SER A 198 8.51 -2.53 44.66
N ARG A 199 8.27 -3.36 43.63
CA ARG A 199 8.57 -4.79 43.63
C ARG A 199 8.74 -5.35 42.23
N VAL A 200 9.83 -6.09 42.00
CA VAL A 200 10.02 -6.87 40.76
C VAL A 200 9.38 -8.24 40.89
N VAL A 201 8.67 -8.67 39.86
CA VAL A 201 7.98 -9.96 39.79
C VAL A 201 8.44 -10.69 38.53
N TYR A 202 9.17 -11.79 38.72
CA TYR A 202 9.50 -12.70 37.64
C TYR A 202 8.25 -13.45 37.16
N LEU A 203 8.06 -13.55 35.85
CA LEU A 203 6.87 -14.14 35.24
C LEU A 203 7.17 -15.39 34.42
N ALA A 204 8.23 -15.36 33.58
CA ALA A 204 8.57 -16.48 32.70
C ALA A 204 9.99 -16.34 32.12
N ARG A 205 10.51 -17.39 31.45
CA ARG A 205 11.56 -17.24 30.43
C ARG A 205 10.94 -16.86 29.09
N SER A 206 11.70 -16.14 28.28
CA SER A 206 11.30 -15.76 26.92
C SER A 206 11.01 -16.98 26.03
N ALA A 207 11.74 -18.09 26.15
CA ALA A 207 11.47 -19.35 25.43
C ALA A 207 10.21 -20.10 25.92
N GLU A 208 9.63 -19.68 27.04
CA GLU A 208 8.33 -20.19 27.48
C GLU A 208 7.18 -19.43 26.82
N LEU A 209 7.45 -18.27 26.21
CA LEU A 209 6.49 -17.47 25.45
C LEU A 209 6.78 -17.63 23.95
N ALA A 210 5.75 -17.66 23.11
CA ALA A 210 5.97 -17.59 21.68
C ALA A 210 6.54 -16.22 21.26
N PRO A 211 7.30 -16.12 20.16
CA PRO A 211 7.63 -14.83 19.59
C PRO A 211 6.37 -13.97 19.35
N GLY A 212 6.54 -12.66 19.46
CA GLY A 212 5.49 -11.66 19.30
C GLY A 212 5.45 -10.67 20.46
N SER A 213 4.37 -9.90 20.50
CA SER A 213 4.28 -8.69 21.32
C SER A 213 3.26 -8.80 22.46
N TYR A 214 3.62 -8.27 23.63
CA TYR A 214 2.92 -8.49 24.89
C TYR A 214 2.68 -7.20 25.68
N GLN A 215 1.63 -7.21 26.49
CA GLN A 215 1.34 -6.23 27.53
C GLN A 215 1.16 -6.97 28.86
N PHE A 216 1.33 -6.23 29.95
CA PHE A 216 1.10 -6.74 31.29
C PHE A 216 -0.12 -6.04 31.87
N ILE A 217 -0.93 -6.81 32.58
CA ILE A 217 -2.06 -6.31 33.35
C ILE A 217 -1.84 -6.72 34.79
N ALA A 218 -1.91 -5.77 35.71
CA ALA A 218 -1.79 -6.01 37.13
C ALA A 218 -3.09 -5.63 37.84
N ARG A 219 -3.71 -6.62 38.49
CA ARG A 219 -4.91 -6.49 39.31
C ARG A 219 -4.56 -6.58 40.77
N ALA A 220 -4.78 -5.50 41.52
CA ALA A 220 -4.66 -5.49 42.97
C ALA A 220 -5.99 -5.88 43.62
N TYR A 221 -5.97 -6.79 44.59
CA TYR A 221 -7.18 -7.25 45.28
C TYR A 221 -6.90 -7.77 46.69
N ARG A 222 -7.95 -7.87 47.51
CA ARG A 222 -7.88 -8.48 48.86
C ARG A 222 -8.11 -9.99 48.78
N PRO A 223 -7.51 -10.82 49.66
CA PRO A 223 -7.81 -12.25 49.69
C PRO A 223 -9.33 -12.51 49.83
N GLY A 224 -9.89 -13.39 49.01
CA GLY A 224 -11.32 -13.75 49.02
C GLY A 224 -12.24 -12.89 48.15
N TRP A 225 -11.70 -11.98 47.34
CA TRP A 225 -12.47 -11.18 46.37
C TRP A 225 -12.79 -11.99 45.10
N TYR A 226 -14.07 -12.06 44.71
CA TYR A 226 -14.54 -12.95 43.62
C TYR A 226 -14.09 -12.48 42.23
N GLU A 227 -13.96 -11.16 42.01
CA GLU A 227 -13.54 -10.58 40.72
C GLU A 227 -12.05 -10.79 40.41
N ALA A 228 -11.28 -11.35 41.35
CA ALA A 228 -9.85 -11.63 41.17
C ALA A 228 -9.58 -12.61 40.02
N ASP A 229 -10.54 -13.51 39.74
CA ASP A 229 -10.47 -14.53 38.69
C ASP A 229 -11.14 -14.12 37.37
N GLU A 230 -11.73 -12.93 37.29
CA GLU A 230 -12.36 -12.45 36.06
C GLU A 230 -11.33 -12.20 34.95
N LEU A 231 -11.62 -12.71 33.76
CA LEU A 231 -10.81 -12.52 32.56
C LEU A 231 -11.40 -11.43 31.67
N THR A 232 -11.78 -10.33 32.30
CA THR A 232 -12.20 -9.08 31.67
C THR A 232 -11.44 -7.94 32.33
N LEU A 233 -11.13 -6.90 31.57
CA LEU A 233 -10.42 -5.73 32.07
C LEU A 233 -11.32 -4.95 33.03
N LEU A 234 -10.85 -4.72 34.25
CA LEU A 234 -11.57 -3.96 35.26
C LEU A 234 -11.09 -2.50 35.29
N ARG A 235 -11.93 -1.63 35.88
CA ARG A 235 -11.66 -0.20 35.99
C ARG A 235 -10.35 0.12 36.72
N ASP A 236 -10.02 -0.68 37.73
CA ASP A 236 -8.86 -0.46 38.61
C ASP A 236 -7.63 -1.30 38.18
N ASP A 237 -7.71 -2.00 37.05
CA ASP A 237 -6.57 -2.72 36.50
C ASP A 237 -5.51 -1.74 35.97
N VAL A 238 -4.24 -2.06 36.25
CA VAL A 238 -3.10 -1.27 35.79
C VAL A 238 -2.50 -1.95 34.57
N ILE A 239 -2.32 -1.19 33.49
CA ILE A 239 -1.78 -1.66 32.22
C ILE A 239 -0.42 -1.00 32.00
N SER A 240 0.58 -1.78 31.58
CA SER A 240 1.96 -1.30 31.53
C SER A 240 2.27 -0.21 30.51
N ASP A 241 1.71 -0.32 29.30
CA ASP A 241 1.77 0.73 28.27
C ASP A 241 0.49 0.65 27.44
N ARG A 242 -0.24 1.77 27.27
CA ARG A 242 -1.53 1.78 26.58
C ARG A 242 -1.41 2.03 25.08
N ARG A 243 -0.32 2.65 24.62
CA ARG A 243 -0.11 3.03 23.22
C ARG A 243 0.84 2.08 22.49
N PHE A 244 1.82 1.51 23.19
CA PHE A 244 2.81 0.56 22.64
C PHE A 244 2.82 -0.79 23.38
N ALA A 245 3.51 -1.81 22.84
CA ALA A 245 3.70 -3.04 23.59
C ALA A 245 4.72 -2.78 24.67
N SER A 246 4.55 -3.48 25.77
CA SER A 246 5.45 -3.38 26.90
C SER A 246 6.65 -4.30 26.73
N LEU A 247 6.48 -5.42 26.01
CA LEU A 247 7.55 -6.35 25.67
C LEU A 247 7.33 -6.98 24.29
N VAL A 248 8.39 -7.13 23.50
CA VAL A 248 8.43 -8.03 22.35
C VAL A 248 9.40 -9.17 22.58
N VAL A 249 8.90 -10.40 22.47
CA VAL A 249 9.73 -11.59 22.36
C VAL A 249 10.06 -11.76 20.88
N ARG A 250 11.28 -11.42 20.50
CA ARG A 250 11.73 -11.37 19.09
C ARG A 250 12.23 -12.74 18.65
N ARG A 251 12.10 -13.08 17.36
CA ARG A 251 12.84 -14.23 16.81
C ARG A 251 14.35 -13.93 16.84
N LEU A 252 15.16 -14.97 16.68
CA LEU A 252 16.59 -14.73 16.47
C LEU A 252 16.77 -14.03 15.12
N PHE A 253 17.65 -13.04 15.12
CA PHE A 253 17.83 -12.09 14.02
C PHE A 253 18.20 -12.78 12.68
N ASP A 254 18.96 -13.87 12.75
CA ASP A 254 19.41 -14.71 11.64
C ASP A 254 18.32 -15.60 11.01
N GLU A 255 17.14 -15.72 11.63
CA GLU A 255 16.04 -16.53 11.10
C GLU A 255 15.14 -15.77 10.11
N ARG A 256 15.29 -14.45 9.96
CA ARG A 256 14.28 -13.60 9.31
C ARG A 256 14.80 -12.65 8.21
N PHE A 257 16.07 -12.29 8.24
CA PHE A 257 16.64 -11.32 7.30
C PHE A 257 17.77 -11.97 6.51
N ASP A 258 17.75 -11.73 5.20
CA ASP A 258 18.84 -12.11 4.32
C ASP A 258 20.04 -11.21 4.57
N PHE A 259 21.22 -11.79 4.40
CA PHE A 259 22.48 -11.05 4.41
C PHE A 259 23.08 -11.07 3.02
N ASP A 260 23.46 -9.91 2.52
CA ASP A 260 24.34 -9.81 1.36
C ASP A 260 25.63 -9.12 1.78
N ASN A 261 26.76 -9.82 1.61
CA ASN A 261 28.09 -9.40 2.10
C ASN A 261 28.13 -8.97 3.59
N GLY A 262 27.27 -9.57 4.43
CA GLY A 262 27.18 -9.26 5.86
C GLY A 262 26.35 -8.02 6.19
N ILE A 263 25.79 -7.34 5.19
CA ILE A 263 24.84 -6.23 5.37
C ILE A 263 23.46 -6.81 5.61
N VAL A 264 22.74 -6.21 6.56
CA VAL A 264 21.36 -6.56 6.88
C VAL A 264 20.46 -6.03 5.77
N LEU A 265 19.94 -6.92 4.93
CA LEU A 265 18.92 -6.56 3.95
C LEU A 265 17.57 -6.56 4.64
N THR A 266 17.06 -5.37 4.93
CA THR A 266 15.64 -5.24 5.26
C THR A 266 14.87 -5.18 3.95
N PRO A 267 13.96 -6.13 3.67
CA PRO A 267 13.25 -6.13 2.39
C PRO A 267 12.42 -4.86 2.16
N GLN A 268 12.01 -4.13 3.21
CA GLN A 268 11.18 -2.92 3.11
C GLN A 268 11.42 -1.96 4.31
N ILE A 269 11.84 -0.71 4.07
CA ILE A 269 11.89 0.38 5.07
C ILE A 269 10.96 1.54 4.66
N ALA A 270 11.01 1.94 3.39
CA ALA A 270 10.18 3.00 2.85
C ALA A 270 8.68 2.65 2.85
N GLY A 271 7.84 3.62 3.20
CA GLY A 271 6.39 3.43 3.14
C GLY A 271 5.56 4.61 3.63
N ARG A 272 4.32 4.29 4.01
CA ARG A 272 3.30 5.25 4.46
C ARG A 272 2.71 4.78 5.79
N PRO A 273 2.54 5.66 6.80
CA PRO A 273 1.85 5.30 8.04
C PRO A 273 0.36 5.00 7.77
N LEU A 274 -0.18 4.01 8.47
CA LEU A 274 -1.60 3.65 8.47
C LEU A 274 -2.25 4.00 9.81
N ALA A 275 -3.52 4.38 9.78
CA ALA A 275 -4.29 4.67 11.00
C ALA A 275 -4.56 3.41 11.85
N HIS A 276 -4.55 2.24 11.21
CA HIS A 276 -4.85 0.94 11.81
C HIS A 276 -3.79 -0.09 11.42
N ARG A 277 -3.82 -1.25 12.08
CA ARG A 277 -2.90 -2.38 11.84
C ARG A 277 -2.82 -2.70 10.34
N PRO A 278 -1.62 -2.89 9.76
CA PRO A 278 -0.32 -3.01 10.43
C PRO A 278 0.37 -1.68 10.84
N TYR A 279 -0.32 -0.53 10.78
CA TYR A 279 0.15 0.84 11.10
C TYR A 279 1.21 1.41 10.16
N PHE A 280 1.75 0.59 9.28
CA PHE A 280 2.66 1.01 8.24
C PHE A 280 2.43 0.17 6.99
N TYR A 281 2.32 0.82 5.85
CA TYR A 281 2.22 0.20 4.54
C TYR A 281 3.52 0.47 3.78
N PHE A 282 4.34 -0.56 3.65
CA PHE A 282 5.54 -0.50 2.85
C PHE A 282 5.18 -0.40 1.37
N VAL A 283 5.77 0.58 0.69
CA VAL A 283 5.58 0.87 -0.74
C VAL A 283 6.85 1.49 -1.28
N ASN A 284 7.14 1.25 -2.55
CA ASN A 284 8.41 1.65 -3.14
C ASN A 284 8.23 2.72 -4.23
N ASN A 285 7.00 3.10 -4.62
CA ASN A 285 6.77 4.22 -5.53
C ASN A 285 6.18 5.46 -4.84
N PHE A 286 6.89 6.58 -4.93
CA PHE A 286 6.49 7.88 -4.42
C PHE A 286 6.45 8.91 -5.55
N PRO A 287 5.27 9.26 -6.09
CA PRO A 287 5.18 10.38 -7.01
C PRO A 287 5.71 11.66 -6.37
N LYS A 288 6.25 12.56 -7.20
CA LYS A 288 6.75 13.86 -6.74
C LYS A 288 5.76 14.55 -5.80
N GLY A 289 6.33 15.09 -4.73
CA GLY A 289 5.58 15.81 -3.71
C GLY A 289 4.82 14.94 -2.73
N THR A 290 4.92 13.60 -2.79
CA THR A 290 4.40 12.71 -1.73
C THR A 290 5.41 12.53 -0.60
N ASP A 291 4.95 12.38 0.64
CA ASP A 291 5.87 12.25 1.78
C ASP A 291 6.38 10.81 1.91
N VAL A 292 7.70 10.65 2.10
CA VAL A 292 8.34 9.34 2.33
C VAL A 292 8.58 9.14 3.82
N TYR A 293 8.03 8.07 4.38
CA TYR A 293 8.30 7.64 5.74
C TYR A 293 9.20 6.40 5.75
N ALA A 294 9.99 6.26 6.80
CA ALA A 294 10.72 5.05 7.13
C ALA A 294 10.10 4.39 8.36
N ALA A 295 10.07 3.07 8.40
CA ALA A 295 9.76 2.33 9.61
C ALA A 295 10.71 1.14 9.78
N LEU A 296 11.15 0.92 11.03
CA LEU A 296 12.07 -0.16 11.38
C LEU A 296 11.33 -1.25 12.16
N ASP A 297 11.26 -2.46 11.57
CA ASP A 297 10.77 -3.66 12.27
C ASP A 297 11.74 -4.00 13.42
N PRO A 298 11.28 -4.12 14.69
CA PRO A 298 12.14 -4.50 15.81
C PRO A 298 12.80 -5.88 15.69
N ASP A 299 12.22 -6.80 14.93
CA ASP A 299 12.87 -8.09 14.64
C ASP A 299 14.08 -7.89 13.71
N ALA A 300 14.12 -6.79 12.95
CA ALA A 300 15.24 -6.43 12.09
C ALA A 300 16.39 -5.77 12.85
N LEU A 301 16.30 -5.61 14.17
CA LEU A 301 17.40 -5.01 14.94
C LEU A 301 18.60 -5.97 15.06
N PRO A 302 19.81 -5.53 14.67
CA PRO A 302 20.98 -6.39 14.60
C PRO A 302 21.44 -6.87 15.97
N GLN A 303 22.10 -8.03 15.98
CA GLN A 303 22.65 -8.61 17.20
C GLN A 303 23.79 -7.73 17.74
N GLY A 304 23.77 -7.45 19.05
CA GLY A 304 24.80 -6.61 19.69
C GLY A 304 24.55 -5.10 19.58
N LEU A 305 23.43 -4.67 19.00
CA LEU A 305 22.98 -3.28 19.07
C LEU A 305 22.77 -2.86 20.53
N THR A 306 23.54 -1.87 20.99
CA THR A 306 23.39 -1.21 22.29
C THR A 306 22.95 0.25 22.15
N SER A 307 23.05 0.82 20.95
CA SER A 307 22.58 2.18 20.70
C SER A 307 21.07 2.28 20.87
N GLN A 308 20.65 3.38 21.50
CA GLN A 308 19.25 3.80 21.60
C GLN A 308 18.88 4.84 20.53
N ARG A 309 19.80 5.13 19.61
CA ARG A 309 19.62 6.09 18.54
C ARG A 309 20.12 5.54 17.22
N ALA A 310 19.52 6.03 16.16
CA ALA A 310 20.04 5.86 14.81
C ALA A 310 19.97 7.19 14.07
N ALA A 311 20.90 7.36 13.14
CA ALA A 311 20.81 8.32 12.08
C ALA A 311 20.08 7.66 10.89
N ILE A 312 19.10 8.35 10.31
CA ILE A 312 18.41 7.86 9.12
C ILE A 312 18.80 8.74 7.94
N TYR A 313 19.36 8.09 6.94
CA TYR A 313 19.80 8.67 5.68
C TYR A 313 18.84 8.29 4.58
N VAL A 314 18.61 9.21 3.66
CA VAL A 314 18.09 8.90 2.34
C VAL A 314 19.17 9.26 1.33
N ILE A 315 19.58 8.28 0.52
CA ILE A 315 20.70 8.41 -0.42
C ILE A 315 20.24 8.09 -1.85
N GLU A 316 20.99 8.56 -2.84
CA GLU A 316 20.88 8.01 -4.20
C GLU A 316 21.27 6.54 -4.21
N HIS A 317 20.51 5.73 -4.93
CA HIS A 317 20.75 4.30 -5.02
C HIS A 317 22.12 4.01 -5.64
N LYS A 318 22.87 3.09 -5.02
CA LYS A 318 24.21 2.69 -5.47
C LYS A 318 24.21 1.28 -6.04
N THR A 319 24.90 1.12 -7.16
CA THR A 319 25.26 -0.18 -7.72
C THR A 319 26.29 -0.91 -6.85
N ALA A 320 26.44 -2.22 -7.05
CA ALA A 320 27.46 -3.02 -6.37
C ALA A 320 28.89 -2.44 -6.54
N THR A 321 29.21 -1.90 -7.72
CA THR A 321 30.51 -1.26 -8.00
C THR A 321 30.71 0.02 -7.18
N GLU A 322 29.66 0.83 -7.02
CA GLU A 322 29.72 2.07 -6.24
C GLU A 322 29.84 1.79 -4.75
N TRP A 323 29.13 0.77 -4.24
CA TRP A 323 29.30 0.30 -2.86
C TRP A 323 30.71 -0.23 -2.59
N ALA A 324 31.30 -0.98 -3.53
CA ALA A 324 32.68 -1.45 -3.40
C ALA A 324 33.70 -0.31 -3.41
N ALA A 325 33.38 0.82 -4.04
CA ALA A 325 34.24 2.00 -4.06
C ALA A 325 34.13 2.84 -2.78
N SER A 326 32.92 2.94 -2.19
CA SER A 326 32.69 3.74 -0.98
C SER A 326 31.40 3.36 -0.23
N SER A 327 31.53 3.05 1.05
CA SER A 327 30.43 2.88 1.99
C SER A 327 29.87 4.21 2.53
N ALA A 328 30.42 5.37 2.14
CA ALA A 328 30.00 6.67 2.66
C ALA A 328 28.54 7.01 2.29
N LEU A 329 27.80 7.56 3.24
CA LEU A 329 26.40 7.95 3.10
C LEU A 329 26.29 9.45 2.81
N ALA A 330 25.63 9.79 1.71
CA ALA A 330 25.40 11.17 1.29
C ALA A 330 23.90 11.47 1.31
N ASP A 331 23.42 12.03 2.43
CA ASP A 331 22.00 12.34 2.58
C ASP A 331 21.53 13.46 1.64
N ILE A 332 20.37 13.26 1.04
CA ILE A 332 19.74 14.17 0.07
C ILE A 332 18.30 14.55 0.45
N SER A 333 17.90 14.26 1.69
CA SER A 333 16.50 14.32 2.11
C SER A 333 15.97 15.72 2.46
N GLY A 334 16.81 16.75 2.31
CA GLY A 334 16.49 18.15 2.57
C GLY A 334 16.09 18.93 1.31
N PRO A 335 15.66 20.20 1.47
CA PRO A 335 15.31 21.07 0.34
C PRO A 335 16.44 21.19 -0.67
N GLY A 336 16.12 20.99 -1.95
CA GLY A 336 17.12 21.06 -3.04
C GLY A 336 18.17 19.94 -2.99
N MET A 337 17.80 18.75 -2.48
CA MET A 337 18.70 17.60 -2.30
C MET A 337 19.90 17.91 -1.40
N THR A 338 19.67 18.71 -0.35
CA THR A 338 20.68 19.00 0.66
C THR A 338 20.57 18.01 1.83
N PRO A 339 21.65 17.79 2.60
CA PRO A 339 21.59 16.90 3.76
C PRO A 339 20.61 17.39 4.84
N ALA A 340 19.71 16.50 5.25
CA ALA A 340 18.77 16.67 6.35
C ALA A 340 18.61 15.37 7.16
N VAL A 341 19.74 14.76 7.54
CA VAL A 341 19.83 13.51 8.32
C VAL A 341 18.98 13.59 9.59
N LYS A 342 18.14 12.58 9.79
CA LYS A 342 17.30 12.46 10.99
C LYS A 342 18.10 11.72 12.05
N THR A 343 17.94 12.11 13.30
CA THR A 343 18.49 11.36 14.44
C THR A 343 17.32 11.02 15.32
N VAL A 344 17.02 9.74 15.49
CA VAL A 344 15.78 9.30 16.14
C VAL A 344 16.08 8.34 17.28
N PRO A 345 15.25 8.29 18.32
CA PRO A 345 15.30 7.22 19.30
C PRO A 345 14.87 5.91 18.64
N ILE A 346 15.58 4.82 18.95
CA ILE A 346 15.25 3.47 18.54
C ILE A 346 14.76 2.69 19.75
N VAL A 347 13.62 2.03 19.61
CA VAL A 347 13.04 1.21 20.67
C VAL A 347 12.85 -0.20 20.15
N ALA A 348 13.45 -1.19 20.84
CA ALA A 348 13.31 -2.62 20.59
C ALA A 348 11.92 -3.19 20.95
N GLY A 349 10.89 -2.36 20.79
CA GLY A 349 9.51 -2.66 21.14
C GLY A 349 8.59 -2.73 19.94
N CYS A 350 8.67 -1.86 18.92
CA CYS A 350 7.71 -1.92 17.80
C CYS A 350 8.01 -1.08 16.57
N VAL A 351 7.40 -1.45 15.44
CA VAL A 351 7.45 -0.66 14.21
C VAL A 351 6.87 0.76 14.38
N ASN A 352 5.77 0.93 15.14
CA ASN A 352 5.16 2.26 15.39
C ASN A 352 6.06 3.18 16.24
N TRP A 353 7.00 2.63 17.02
CA TRP A 353 7.97 3.41 17.79
C TRP A 353 8.98 4.04 16.85
N ASN A 354 9.36 3.28 15.82
CA ASN A 354 10.47 3.59 14.93
C ASN A 354 10.00 4.17 13.59
N THR A 355 8.76 4.66 13.49
CA THR A 355 8.24 5.32 12.28
C THR A 355 8.67 6.78 12.23
N THR A 356 9.29 7.22 11.13
CA THR A 356 9.85 8.56 10.96
C THR A 356 9.56 9.13 9.57
N LEU A 357 9.18 10.41 9.48
CA LEU A 357 9.15 11.15 8.21
C LEU A 357 10.59 11.42 7.74
N VAL A 358 11.02 10.79 6.65
CA VAL A 358 12.41 10.83 6.18
C VAL A 358 12.62 11.70 4.95
N TRP A 359 11.63 11.90 4.09
CA TRP A 359 11.75 12.85 2.99
C TRP A 359 10.41 13.51 2.70
N PRO A 360 10.17 14.73 3.22
CA PRO A 360 8.94 15.44 2.92
C PRO A 360 9.03 16.06 1.53
N ASN A 361 8.06 15.75 0.68
CA ASN A 361 7.86 16.38 -0.63
C ASN A 361 9.11 16.33 -1.58
N PRO A 362 9.67 15.14 -1.89
CA PRO A 362 10.76 15.01 -2.85
C PRO A 362 10.32 15.49 -4.25
N GLN A 363 11.23 16.18 -4.94
CA GLN A 363 10.95 16.81 -6.25
C GLN A 363 11.82 16.26 -7.39
N THR A 364 12.85 15.48 -7.06
CA THR A 364 13.78 14.93 -8.04
C THR A 364 13.43 13.47 -8.28
N THR A 365 13.15 13.10 -9.52
CA THR A 365 12.94 11.69 -9.86
C THR A 365 14.23 10.92 -9.75
N GLY A 366 14.14 9.65 -9.39
CA GLY A 366 15.32 8.82 -9.23
C GLY A 366 15.05 7.53 -8.48
N ARG A 367 16.15 6.85 -8.20
CA ARG A 367 16.25 5.60 -7.44
C ARG A 367 16.99 5.92 -6.16
N TYR A 368 16.44 5.50 -5.04
CA TYR A 368 16.92 5.91 -3.73
C TYR A 368 16.86 4.74 -2.75
N ASP A 369 17.69 4.83 -1.71
CA ASP A 369 17.72 3.90 -0.60
C ASP A 369 17.61 4.67 0.73
N ILE A 370 17.04 4.02 1.74
CA ILE A 370 17.00 4.45 3.13
C ILE A 370 18.01 3.61 3.92
N VAL A 371 18.91 4.29 4.61
CA VAL A 371 19.92 3.64 5.48
C VAL A 371 19.68 4.03 6.93
N ILE A 372 19.71 3.03 7.81
CA ILE A 372 19.69 3.18 9.26
C ILE A 372 21.12 2.96 9.76
N ASP A 373 21.77 4.05 10.15
CA ASP A 373 23.13 4.13 10.67
C ASP A 373 23.08 4.20 12.20
N PHE A 374 23.60 3.17 12.88
CA PHE A 374 23.69 3.14 14.35
C PHE A 374 25.04 3.64 14.88
N GLY A 375 25.93 4.08 13.99
CA GLY A 375 27.17 4.79 14.23
C GLY A 375 28.07 4.09 15.23
N ASN A 376 28.55 4.87 16.20
CA ASN A 376 29.43 4.37 17.27
C ASN A 376 28.78 3.39 18.27
N ASN A 377 27.54 2.94 18.04
CA ASN A 377 26.79 2.01 18.87
C ASN A 377 26.68 2.41 20.36
N ALA A 378 26.72 3.72 20.67
CA ALA A 378 26.87 4.19 22.05
C ALA A 378 25.63 3.87 22.93
N PRO A 379 25.81 3.25 24.11
CA PRO A 379 24.70 2.90 25.00
C PRO A 379 24.05 4.12 25.66
N ASP A 380 24.83 5.17 25.90
CA ASP A 380 24.34 6.46 26.35
C ASP A 380 23.96 7.31 25.13
N PRO A 381 22.67 7.64 24.94
CA PRO A 381 22.20 8.43 23.82
C PRO A 381 22.96 9.76 23.66
N ALA A 382 23.38 10.38 24.76
CA ALA A 382 24.11 11.66 24.74
C ALA A 382 25.48 11.56 24.02
N ASN A 383 26.04 10.35 23.92
CA ASN A 383 27.32 10.08 23.27
C ASN A 383 27.17 9.48 21.86
N PHE A 384 25.93 9.38 21.35
CA PHE A 384 25.69 8.88 19.99
C PHE A 384 26.33 9.80 18.96
N VAL A 385 27.15 9.20 18.10
CA VAL A 385 27.76 9.85 16.95
C VAL A 385 27.60 8.91 15.76
N SER A 386 26.93 9.40 14.73
CA SER A 386 26.92 8.75 13.42
C SER A 386 28.22 9.04 12.68
N ASP A 387 28.76 8.04 12.02
CA ASP A 387 29.98 8.10 11.19
C ASP A 387 29.66 8.29 9.69
N ALA A 388 28.38 8.24 9.31
CA ALA A 388 27.91 8.41 7.95
C ALA A 388 28.52 7.38 6.98
N THR A 389 28.71 6.16 7.46
CA THR A 389 29.13 5.00 6.67
C THR A 389 28.09 3.89 6.79
N LEU A 390 28.03 2.98 5.82
CA LEU A 390 27.25 1.75 5.92
C LEU A 390 28.17 0.64 6.47
N ASP A 391 28.06 0.36 7.76
CA ASP A 391 28.94 -0.55 8.49
C ASP A 391 28.28 -1.90 8.81
N ALA A 392 28.67 -2.93 8.05
CA ALA A 392 28.21 -4.29 8.29
C ALA A 392 28.83 -4.89 9.58
N PRO A 393 28.07 -5.64 10.40
CA PRO A 393 26.65 -5.98 10.29
C PRO A 393 25.74 -5.05 11.11
N LEU A 394 26.26 -3.89 11.56
CA LEU A 394 25.55 -3.01 12.48
C LEU A 394 24.47 -2.21 11.76
N ASP A 395 24.75 -1.71 10.57
CA ASP A 395 23.82 -0.85 9.83
C ASP A 395 22.89 -1.63 8.90
N MET A 396 21.83 -0.94 8.49
CA MET A 396 20.73 -1.54 7.73
C MET A 396 20.35 -0.66 6.55
N ILE A 397 19.90 -1.27 5.46
CA ILE A 397 19.54 -0.56 4.23
C ILE A 397 18.36 -1.26 3.55
N ASP A 398 17.44 -0.50 2.96
CA ASP A 398 16.48 -1.04 2.01
C ASP A 398 17.10 -1.14 0.61
N GLY A 399 16.91 -2.27 -0.05
CA GLY A 399 17.39 -2.50 -1.42
C GLY A 399 18.88 -2.89 -1.55
N TYR A 400 19.81 -2.18 -0.92
CA TYR A 400 21.28 -2.32 -1.10
C TYR A 400 21.74 -2.27 -2.56
N VAL A 401 21.77 -3.42 -3.27
CA VAL A 401 22.04 -3.52 -4.73
C VAL A 401 20.78 -3.56 -5.58
N ARG A 402 19.62 -3.74 -4.95
CA ARG A 402 18.30 -3.49 -5.50
C ARG A 402 17.89 -2.07 -5.09
N VAL A 403 17.01 -1.45 -5.86
CA VAL A 403 16.49 -0.12 -5.50
C VAL A 403 15.57 -0.25 -4.28
N GLY A 404 15.79 0.55 -3.24
CA GLY A 404 14.91 0.65 -2.08
C GLY A 404 13.55 1.24 -2.45
N PHE A 405 13.55 2.45 -3.04
CA PHE A 405 12.34 3.11 -3.54
C PHE A 405 12.62 4.09 -4.69
N TYR A 406 11.55 4.51 -5.36
CA TYR A 406 11.54 5.41 -6.50
C TYR A 406 10.81 6.70 -6.16
N VAL A 407 11.36 7.83 -6.61
CA VAL A 407 10.56 9.04 -6.80
C VAL A 407 10.26 9.16 -8.28
N THR A 408 8.98 9.22 -8.65
CA THR A 408 8.57 9.22 -10.06
C THR A 408 7.87 10.50 -10.47
N GLU A 409 7.89 10.79 -11.77
CA GLU A 409 6.92 11.71 -12.35
C GLU A 409 5.51 11.11 -12.20
N ASP A 410 4.52 11.99 -12.17
CA ASP A 410 3.13 11.60 -12.30
C ASP A 410 2.81 11.35 -13.79
N PRO A 411 2.30 10.16 -14.17
CA PRO A 411 2.01 9.82 -15.56
C PRO A 411 0.86 10.62 -16.17
N SER A 412 0.04 11.32 -15.36
CA SER A 412 -1.00 12.24 -15.84
C SER A 412 -0.49 13.64 -16.16
N LEU A 413 0.71 14.01 -15.70
CA LEU A 413 1.31 15.31 -16.00
C LEU A 413 2.11 15.27 -17.32
N PRO A 414 2.35 16.43 -17.97
CA PRO A 414 3.12 16.48 -19.22
C PRO A 414 4.51 15.87 -19.09
N GLY A 415 4.90 15.04 -20.05
CA GLY A 415 6.22 14.39 -20.08
C GLY A 415 7.36 15.29 -20.60
N PRO A 416 8.61 14.79 -20.61
CA PRO A 416 9.80 15.57 -20.97
C PRO A 416 9.77 16.22 -22.36
N PHE A 417 9.04 15.64 -23.32
CA PHE A 417 8.91 16.13 -24.69
C PHE A 417 7.67 16.99 -24.92
N ALA A 418 6.89 17.33 -23.89
CA ALA A 418 5.61 18.04 -24.04
C ALA A 418 5.73 19.40 -24.77
N GLY A 419 6.91 20.04 -24.73
CA GLY A 419 7.19 21.28 -25.45
C GLY A 419 7.75 21.10 -26.87
N SER A 420 7.92 19.86 -27.34
CA SER A 420 8.61 19.53 -28.59
C SER A 420 7.99 18.28 -29.25
N ILE A 421 6.74 18.41 -29.68
CA ILE A 421 5.94 17.32 -30.27
C ILE A 421 5.81 17.52 -31.78
N GLY A 422 6.23 16.53 -32.55
CA GLY A 422 6.03 16.48 -33.99
C GLY A 422 4.66 15.91 -34.35
N GLN A 423 4.11 16.33 -35.49
CA GLN A 423 2.88 15.80 -36.07
C GLN A 423 3.16 15.28 -37.49
N HIS A 424 2.60 14.11 -37.82
CA HIS A 424 2.62 13.57 -39.18
C HIS A 424 1.29 12.87 -39.47
N ASP A 425 0.68 13.15 -40.62
CA ASP A 425 -0.60 12.57 -41.02
C ASP A 425 -0.48 11.94 -42.40
N TYR A 426 -1.16 10.82 -42.63
CA TYR A 426 -1.24 10.21 -43.96
C TYR A 426 -2.62 9.64 -44.27
N ALA A 427 -2.92 9.55 -45.56
CA ALA A 427 -4.05 8.83 -46.12
C ALA A 427 -3.57 8.09 -47.37
N LEU A 428 -3.46 6.77 -47.29
CA LEU A 428 -2.98 5.89 -48.36
C LEU A 428 -4.16 5.16 -49.02
N ALA A 429 -3.88 4.48 -50.13
CA ALA A 429 -4.87 3.64 -50.80
C ALA A 429 -5.37 2.52 -49.87
N ALA A 430 -6.66 2.20 -49.99
CA ALA A 430 -7.26 1.11 -49.23
C ALA A 430 -6.68 -0.25 -49.65
N ILE A 431 -6.66 -1.19 -48.71
CA ILE A 431 -6.26 -2.59 -48.92
C ILE A 431 -7.45 -3.51 -48.66
N ASP A 432 -7.45 -4.69 -49.28
CA ASP A 432 -8.45 -5.71 -48.98
C ASP A 432 -7.95 -6.60 -47.83
N VAL A 433 -8.78 -6.78 -46.79
CA VAL A 433 -8.45 -7.58 -45.61
C VAL A 433 -9.53 -8.64 -45.34
N PRO A 434 -9.16 -9.84 -44.85
CA PRO A 434 -10.15 -10.84 -44.44
C PRO A 434 -11.06 -10.32 -43.33
N ASN A 435 -12.35 -10.66 -43.42
CA ASN A 435 -13.35 -10.37 -42.40
C ASN A 435 -14.10 -11.66 -42.06
N THR A 436 -13.53 -12.47 -41.16
CA THR A 436 -14.17 -13.73 -40.77
C THR A 436 -15.44 -13.54 -39.92
N ASP A 437 -15.61 -12.35 -39.33
CA ASP A 437 -16.81 -11.96 -38.57
C ASP A 437 -18.07 -11.96 -39.45
N ALA A 438 -17.93 -11.75 -40.77
CA ALA A 438 -19.04 -11.72 -41.73
C ALA A 438 -19.24 -13.05 -42.51
N GLY A 439 -18.46 -14.11 -42.24
CA GLY A 439 -18.59 -15.44 -42.85
C GLY A 439 -17.27 -16.06 -43.36
N PRO A 440 -17.30 -17.19 -44.10
CA PRO A 440 -16.09 -17.96 -44.41
C PRO A 440 -15.14 -17.37 -45.49
N THR A 441 -15.53 -16.31 -46.22
CA THR A 441 -14.66 -15.60 -47.21
C THR A 441 -15.06 -14.13 -47.54
N PRO A 442 -15.53 -13.25 -46.64
CA PRO A 442 -15.63 -11.82 -46.92
C PRO A 442 -14.26 -11.14 -46.83
N THR A 443 -13.98 -10.24 -47.78
CA THR A 443 -12.91 -9.24 -47.66
C THR A 443 -13.52 -7.85 -47.53
N ASP A 444 -13.06 -7.07 -46.56
CA ASP A 444 -13.44 -5.67 -46.43
C ASP A 444 -12.36 -4.77 -47.07
N SER A 445 -12.78 -3.67 -47.69
CA SER A 445 -11.86 -2.62 -48.12
C SER A 445 -11.53 -1.73 -46.92
N LEU A 446 -10.27 -1.73 -46.52
CA LEU A 446 -9.75 -1.03 -45.35
C LEU A 446 -8.95 0.21 -45.80
N PRO A 447 -9.44 1.44 -45.56
CA PRO A 447 -8.65 2.64 -45.77
C PRO A 447 -7.49 2.72 -44.76
N LEU A 448 -6.35 3.23 -45.22
CA LEU A 448 -5.13 3.36 -44.43
C LEU A 448 -4.87 4.84 -44.15
N THR A 449 -5.55 5.37 -43.13
CA THR A 449 -5.48 6.78 -42.74
C THR A 449 -5.13 6.89 -41.25
N ALA A 450 -4.17 7.75 -40.92
CA ALA A 450 -3.71 7.93 -39.56
C ALA A 450 -3.25 9.37 -39.28
N THR A 451 -3.35 9.76 -38.01
CA THR A 451 -2.63 10.90 -37.44
C THR A 451 -1.61 10.41 -36.41
N ILE A 452 -0.42 11.01 -36.39
CA ILE A 452 0.71 10.59 -35.56
C ILE A 452 1.21 11.79 -34.75
N ARG A 453 1.57 11.53 -33.49
CA ARG A 453 2.38 12.42 -32.66
C ARG A 453 3.63 11.69 -32.19
N TYR A 454 4.73 12.40 -32.11
CA TYR A 454 6.02 11.81 -31.76
C TYR A 454 6.97 12.80 -31.08
N PRO A 455 7.96 12.33 -30.30
CA PRO A 455 9.03 13.17 -29.78
C PRO A 455 9.81 13.83 -30.92
N ALA A 456 9.86 15.16 -30.96
CA ALA A 456 10.55 15.92 -32.00
C ALA A 456 11.59 16.87 -31.40
N GLN A 457 12.46 17.42 -32.25
CA GLN A 457 13.44 18.44 -31.85
C GLN A 457 12.79 19.80 -31.56
N ALA A 458 11.66 20.06 -32.20
CA ALA A 458 10.79 21.21 -31.97
C ALA A 458 9.36 20.83 -32.39
N SER A 459 8.36 21.52 -31.86
CA SER A 459 6.97 21.26 -32.23
C SER A 459 6.69 21.67 -33.69
N GLY A 460 5.92 20.85 -34.41
CA GLY A 460 5.47 21.18 -35.76
C GLY A 460 5.14 19.98 -36.63
N THR A 461 4.50 20.24 -37.76
CA THR A 461 4.24 19.23 -38.80
C THR A 461 5.53 18.82 -39.47
N ASP A 462 5.75 17.50 -39.59
CA ASP A 462 6.95 16.89 -40.17
C ASP A 462 8.27 17.39 -39.58
N ALA A 463 8.22 17.87 -38.33
CA ALA A 463 9.42 18.29 -37.60
C ALA A 463 10.35 17.09 -37.40
N ALA A 464 11.66 17.34 -37.44
CA ALA A 464 12.65 16.27 -37.25
C ALA A 464 12.44 15.54 -35.91
N CYS A 465 12.44 14.20 -35.95
CA CYS A 465 12.33 13.37 -34.75
C CYS A 465 13.46 13.69 -33.75
N ALA A 466 13.12 13.58 -32.46
CA ALA A 466 14.11 13.63 -31.40
C ALA A 466 15.09 12.45 -31.56
N ALA A 467 16.31 12.61 -31.03
CA ALA A 467 17.30 11.56 -31.07
C ALA A 467 16.84 10.33 -30.27
N GLY A 468 17.11 9.13 -30.80
CA GLY A 468 16.74 7.85 -30.19
C GLY A 468 15.64 7.12 -30.94
N ALA A 469 15.40 5.87 -30.55
CA ALA A 469 14.28 5.06 -31.00
C ALA A 469 13.24 4.99 -29.89
N PHE A 470 11.97 5.13 -30.24
CA PHE A 470 10.85 5.20 -29.29
C PHE A 470 9.85 4.07 -29.53
N PRO A 471 9.22 3.51 -28.48
CA PRO A 471 8.16 2.52 -28.65
C PRO A 471 6.99 3.07 -29.47
N LEU A 472 6.30 2.18 -30.18
CA LEU A 472 5.16 2.51 -31.05
C LEU A 472 3.84 2.15 -30.36
N ILE A 473 2.88 3.08 -30.36
CA ILE A 473 1.51 2.87 -29.88
C ILE A 473 0.52 3.14 -31.02
N VAL A 474 -0.35 2.17 -31.29
CA VAL A 474 -1.43 2.30 -32.29
C VAL A 474 -2.79 2.31 -31.60
N ILE A 475 -3.58 3.37 -31.81
CA ILE A 475 -4.92 3.56 -31.23
C ILE A 475 -5.98 3.35 -32.31
N MET A 476 -6.91 2.43 -32.09
CA MET A 476 -8.09 2.20 -32.93
C MET A 476 -9.35 2.78 -32.29
N HIS A 477 -10.00 3.73 -32.94
CA HIS A 477 -11.29 4.27 -32.46
C HIS A 477 -12.43 3.25 -32.60
N GLY A 478 -13.55 3.53 -31.93
CA GLY A 478 -14.75 2.71 -31.98
C GLY A 478 -15.66 2.98 -33.18
N ASN A 479 -16.91 2.54 -33.08
CA ASN A 479 -17.90 2.76 -34.13
C ASN A 479 -18.62 4.09 -33.93
N SER A 480 -18.66 4.93 -34.95
CA SER A 480 -19.47 6.15 -34.95
C SER A 480 -19.84 6.53 -36.39
N SER A 481 -20.71 7.53 -36.55
CA SER A 481 -21.01 8.16 -37.84
C SER A 481 -20.01 9.24 -38.26
N MET A 482 -18.96 9.48 -37.47
CA MET A 482 -18.00 10.56 -37.71
C MET A 482 -16.68 10.03 -38.28
N ASP A 483 -16.34 10.51 -39.48
CA ASP A 483 -15.05 10.22 -40.11
C ASP A 483 -13.85 10.82 -39.35
N THR A 484 -14.09 11.81 -38.48
CA THR A 484 -13.06 12.45 -37.65
C THR A 484 -12.76 11.69 -36.37
N SER A 485 -13.43 10.57 -36.07
CA SER A 485 -13.30 9.87 -34.78
C SER A 485 -11.87 9.56 -34.36
N TYR A 486 -10.98 9.25 -35.30
CA TYR A 486 -9.56 8.99 -35.02
C TYR A 486 -8.82 10.25 -34.49
N LEU A 487 -9.27 11.45 -34.85
CA LEU A 487 -8.70 12.73 -34.37
C LEU A 487 -9.05 13.02 -32.91
N GLY A 488 -10.11 12.40 -32.38
CA GLY A 488 -10.56 12.63 -31.00
C GLY A 488 -9.62 12.14 -29.90
N TYR A 489 -8.50 11.50 -30.29
CA TYR A 489 -7.41 11.09 -29.40
C TYR A 489 -6.19 11.99 -29.50
N ASN A 490 -6.22 13.09 -30.25
CA ASN A 490 -5.04 13.98 -30.39
C ASN A 490 -4.47 14.41 -29.04
N TYR A 491 -5.32 14.69 -28.05
CA TYR A 491 -4.89 15.00 -26.68
C TYR A 491 -4.03 13.89 -26.04
N LEU A 492 -4.37 12.63 -26.33
CA LEU A 492 -3.70 11.45 -25.79
C LEU A 492 -2.44 11.13 -26.60
N LEU A 493 -2.48 11.29 -27.92
CA LEU A 493 -1.31 11.17 -28.78
C LEU A 493 -0.23 12.19 -28.40
N GLU A 494 -0.62 13.45 -28.17
CA GLU A 494 0.30 14.50 -27.72
C GLU A 494 0.87 14.18 -26.35
N HIS A 495 0.05 13.71 -25.41
CA HIS A 495 0.50 13.31 -24.08
C HIS A 495 1.50 12.16 -24.13
N LEU A 496 1.18 11.07 -24.84
CA LEU A 496 2.06 9.91 -25.00
C LEU A 496 3.36 10.30 -25.73
N ALA A 497 3.29 11.14 -26.77
CA ALA A 497 4.48 11.69 -27.41
C ALA A 497 5.34 12.51 -26.44
N GLY A 498 4.72 13.30 -25.57
CA GLY A 498 5.39 14.00 -24.48
C GLY A 498 6.17 13.06 -23.54
N HIS A 499 5.70 11.82 -23.37
CA HIS A 499 6.32 10.78 -22.53
C HIS A 499 7.29 9.87 -23.28
N GLY A 500 7.63 10.17 -24.54
CA GLY A 500 8.62 9.40 -25.29
C GLY A 500 8.06 8.23 -26.09
N PHE A 501 6.81 8.32 -26.54
CA PHE A 501 6.19 7.31 -27.41
C PHE A 501 5.91 7.88 -28.80
N ILE A 502 6.11 7.09 -29.86
CA ILE A 502 5.48 7.40 -31.15
C ILE A 502 4.06 6.87 -31.07
N ALA A 503 3.07 7.76 -31.05
CA ALA A 503 1.67 7.41 -30.87
C ALA A 503 0.88 7.78 -32.13
N MET A 504 0.07 6.85 -32.64
CA MET A 504 -0.79 7.09 -33.79
C MET A 504 -2.24 6.67 -33.52
N SER A 505 -3.18 7.40 -34.09
CA SER A 505 -4.60 7.05 -34.09
C SER A 505 -5.07 6.82 -35.53
N ILE A 506 -5.74 5.69 -35.77
CA ILE A 506 -6.03 5.18 -37.11
C ILE A 506 -7.53 5.18 -37.40
N TYR A 507 -7.89 5.54 -38.62
CA TYR A 507 -9.27 5.61 -39.09
C TYR A 507 -9.82 4.23 -39.46
N ALA A 508 -11.10 4.03 -39.18
CA ALA A 508 -11.89 2.92 -39.67
C ALA A 508 -13.30 3.42 -40.06
N PRO A 509 -13.85 3.01 -41.22
CA PRO A 509 -15.18 3.44 -41.64
C PRO A 509 -16.28 3.07 -40.63
N ALA A 510 -17.39 3.80 -40.69
CA ALA A 510 -18.58 3.49 -39.91
C ALA A 510 -19.07 2.06 -40.21
N GLY A 511 -19.41 1.32 -39.16
CA GLY A 511 -20.02 -0.02 -39.25
C GLY A 511 -19.04 -1.18 -39.41
N VAL A 512 -17.76 -0.96 -39.72
CA VAL A 512 -16.81 -2.06 -39.97
C VAL A 512 -16.64 -2.97 -38.75
N GLY A 513 -16.45 -4.27 -39.02
CA GLY A 513 -16.33 -5.35 -38.04
C GLY A 513 -15.06 -5.28 -37.18
N ILE A 514 -14.98 -6.18 -36.19
CA ILE A 514 -13.90 -6.18 -35.20
C ILE A 514 -12.61 -6.71 -35.81
N GLU A 515 -12.68 -7.80 -36.58
CA GLU A 515 -11.50 -8.34 -37.28
C GLU A 515 -10.91 -7.34 -38.28
N THR A 516 -11.75 -6.64 -39.05
CA THR A 516 -11.29 -5.60 -39.99
C THR A 516 -10.52 -4.50 -39.26
N ARG A 517 -11.00 -4.07 -38.09
CA ARG A 517 -10.30 -3.10 -37.21
C ARG A 517 -8.98 -3.67 -36.67
N ALA A 518 -8.97 -4.93 -36.28
CA ALA A 518 -7.76 -5.61 -35.80
C ALA A 518 -6.70 -5.71 -36.91
N ARG A 519 -7.12 -6.05 -38.13
CA ARG A 519 -6.23 -6.08 -39.31
C ARG A 519 -5.74 -4.69 -39.69
N ALA A 520 -6.52 -3.64 -39.43
CA ALA A 520 -6.05 -2.27 -39.57
C ALA A 520 -4.90 -1.93 -38.62
N ILE A 521 -4.99 -2.32 -37.35
CA ILE A 521 -3.89 -2.16 -36.39
C ILE A 521 -2.61 -2.80 -36.96
N LEU A 522 -2.70 -4.06 -37.40
CA LEU A 522 -1.55 -4.82 -37.92
C LEU A 522 -1.01 -4.24 -39.24
N ALA A 523 -1.88 -3.74 -40.12
CA ALA A 523 -1.47 -3.08 -41.36
C ALA A 523 -0.69 -1.78 -41.08
N HIS A 524 -1.10 -0.99 -40.09
CA HIS A 524 -0.40 0.24 -39.70
C HIS A 524 0.95 -0.05 -39.04
N LEU A 525 1.11 -1.17 -38.31
CA LEU A 525 2.44 -1.63 -37.86
C LEU A 525 3.39 -1.88 -39.04
N ASN A 526 2.90 -2.50 -40.11
CA ASN A 526 3.70 -2.73 -41.32
C ASN A 526 4.12 -1.41 -41.99
N ILE A 527 3.22 -0.43 -42.08
CA ILE A 527 3.55 0.91 -42.62
C ILE A 527 4.64 1.56 -41.78
N MET A 528 4.50 1.57 -40.45
CA MET A 528 5.50 2.18 -39.58
C MET A 528 6.84 1.44 -39.62
N ALA A 529 6.84 0.11 -39.76
CA ALA A 529 8.07 -0.64 -39.94
C ALA A 529 8.80 -0.30 -41.25
N GLN A 530 8.05 -0.08 -42.35
CA GLN A 530 8.62 0.38 -43.61
C GLN A 530 9.18 1.81 -43.48
N ASN A 531 8.45 2.71 -42.82
CA ASN A 531 8.91 4.08 -42.55
C ASN A 531 10.16 4.12 -41.66
N ASN A 532 10.31 3.15 -40.75
CA ASN A 532 11.50 2.99 -39.93
C ASN A 532 12.71 2.51 -40.75
N ALA A 533 12.48 1.58 -41.70
CA ALA A 533 13.53 0.99 -42.52
C ALA A 533 14.03 1.90 -43.67
N GLN A 534 13.17 2.76 -44.19
CA GLN A 534 13.47 3.64 -45.33
C GLN A 534 13.95 5.02 -44.90
N ALA A 535 14.75 5.68 -45.73
CA ALA A 535 15.16 7.06 -45.49
C ALA A 535 13.93 7.98 -45.49
N GLY A 536 13.77 8.77 -44.42
CA GLY A 536 12.58 9.60 -44.21
C GLY A 536 12.47 10.04 -42.75
N LEU A 537 11.30 10.59 -42.40
CA LEU A 537 11.03 11.17 -41.09
C LEU A 537 11.31 10.21 -39.93
N PHE A 538 10.86 8.96 -40.03
CA PHE A 538 10.95 7.96 -38.96
C PHE A 538 12.14 7.00 -39.09
N HIS A 539 13.08 7.27 -39.99
CA HIS A 539 14.19 6.35 -40.26
C HIS A 539 15.02 6.07 -39.00
N ASN A 540 15.06 4.83 -38.54
CA ASN A 540 15.71 4.38 -37.29
C ASN A 540 15.21 5.04 -35.99
N HIS A 541 13.99 5.58 -35.99
CA HIS A 541 13.39 6.24 -34.81
C HIS A 541 12.31 5.42 -34.12
N ILE A 542 11.97 4.24 -34.62
CA ILE A 542 10.93 3.37 -34.04
C ILE A 542 11.56 2.11 -33.45
N ASP A 543 11.31 1.85 -32.18
CA ASP A 543 11.62 0.58 -31.54
C ASP A 543 10.47 -0.41 -31.77
N LEU A 544 10.60 -1.23 -32.82
CA LEU A 544 9.61 -2.26 -33.17
C LEU A 544 9.64 -3.48 -32.24
N THR A 545 10.55 -3.53 -31.25
CA THR A 545 10.55 -4.57 -30.21
C THR A 545 9.64 -4.22 -29.04
N GLN A 546 9.16 -2.96 -28.99
CA GLN A 546 8.29 -2.40 -27.96
C GLN A 546 7.03 -1.81 -28.61
N ILE A 547 6.03 -2.66 -28.87
CA ILE A 547 4.76 -2.24 -29.49
C ILE A 547 3.63 -2.32 -28.47
N GLY A 548 2.91 -1.21 -28.29
CA GLY A 548 1.63 -1.14 -27.59
C GLY A 548 0.47 -0.97 -28.57
N ILE A 549 -0.69 -1.51 -28.22
CA ILE A 549 -1.93 -1.29 -28.98
C ILE A 549 -3.03 -0.81 -28.04
N MET A 550 -3.89 0.09 -28.52
CA MET A 550 -5.01 0.63 -27.76
C MET A 550 -6.26 0.69 -28.62
N GLY A 551 -7.42 0.69 -28.00
CA GLY A 551 -8.65 0.98 -28.72
C GLY A 551 -9.85 1.24 -27.82
N HIS A 552 -10.87 1.86 -28.41
CA HIS A 552 -12.10 2.26 -27.73
C HIS A 552 -13.32 1.56 -28.31
N SER A 553 -14.27 1.10 -27.48
CA SER A 553 -15.51 0.46 -27.95
C SER A 553 -15.21 -0.75 -28.85
N ARG A 554 -15.71 -0.80 -30.09
CA ARG A 554 -15.32 -1.82 -31.08
C ARG A 554 -13.81 -1.88 -31.36
N GLY A 555 -13.11 -0.75 -31.25
CA GLY A 555 -11.65 -0.71 -31.33
C GLY A 555 -10.97 -1.37 -30.13
N GLY A 556 -11.60 -1.35 -28.96
CA GLY A 556 -11.11 -2.01 -27.75
C GLY A 556 -11.22 -3.54 -27.81
N GLU A 557 -12.25 -4.07 -28.47
CA GLU A 557 -12.32 -5.52 -28.80
C GLU A 557 -11.29 -5.88 -29.89
N ALA A 558 -11.08 -4.98 -30.86
CA ALA A 558 -10.09 -5.16 -31.92
C ALA A 558 -8.64 -5.28 -31.38
N VAL A 559 -8.33 -4.66 -30.23
CA VAL A 559 -7.05 -4.86 -29.52
C VAL A 559 -6.84 -6.33 -29.18
N VAL A 560 -7.85 -6.97 -28.58
CA VAL A 560 -7.81 -8.40 -28.22
C VAL A 560 -7.65 -9.25 -29.48
N ARG A 561 -8.47 -8.96 -30.50
CA ARG A 561 -8.42 -9.70 -31.77
C ARG A 561 -7.09 -9.54 -32.50
N ALA A 562 -6.49 -8.36 -32.52
CA ALA A 562 -5.21 -8.10 -33.19
C ALA A 562 -4.06 -8.90 -32.56
N ALA A 563 -4.00 -8.95 -31.22
CA ALA A 563 -3.01 -9.74 -30.50
C ALA A 563 -3.14 -11.24 -30.80
N ARG A 564 -4.38 -11.74 -30.87
CA ARG A 564 -4.65 -13.13 -31.27
C ARG A 564 -4.24 -13.41 -32.70
N ILE A 565 -4.63 -12.57 -33.67
CA ILE A 565 -4.25 -12.72 -35.08
C ILE A 565 -2.73 -12.74 -35.22
N ASN A 566 -2.03 -11.82 -34.56
CA ASN A 566 -0.56 -11.76 -34.57
C ASN A 566 0.07 -13.10 -34.15
N THR A 567 -0.50 -13.75 -33.12
CA THR A 567 -0.05 -15.06 -32.64
C THR A 567 -0.46 -16.20 -33.58
N THR A 568 -1.73 -16.28 -33.96
CA THR A 568 -2.28 -17.40 -34.74
C THR A 568 -1.77 -17.44 -36.18
N GLU A 569 -1.53 -16.27 -36.78
CA GLU A 569 -0.97 -16.14 -38.13
C GLU A 569 0.57 -16.01 -38.12
N ALA A 570 1.21 -16.08 -36.93
CA ALA A 570 2.66 -15.98 -36.75
C ALA A 570 3.28 -14.74 -37.44
N LEU A 571 2.63 -13.57 -37.31
CA LEU A 571 3.05 -12.34 -37.98
C LEU A 571 4.34 -11.73 -37.39
N GLY A 572 4.72 -12.15 -36.19
CA GLY A 572 6.02 -11.82 -35.59
C GLY A 572 6.12 -10.42 -34.97
N TRP A 573 5.00 -9.70 -34.80
CA TRP A 573 5.04 -8.41 -34.09
C TRP A 573 5.25 -8.61 -32.60
N HIS A 574 6.17 -7.83 -32.02
CA HIS A 574 6.42 -7.81 -30.59
C HIS A 574 5.40 -6.90 -29.86
N ILE A 575 4.12 -7.28 -29.89
CA ILE A 575 3.07 -6.60 -29.12
C ILE A 575 3.24 -6.96 -27.66
N ARG A 576 3.59 -5.98 -26.82
CA ARG A 576 3.95 -6.17 -25.40
C ARG A 576 2.85 -5.78 -24.43
N ALA A 577 1.86 -4.99 -24.86
CA ALA A 577 0.78 -4.49 -24.02
C ALA A 577 -0.44 -4.04 -24.84
N GLY A 578 -1.64 -4.24 -24.28
CA GLY A 578 -2.92 -3.80 -24.84
C GLY A 578 -3.72 -2.94 -23.87
N ILE A 579 -4.40 -1.89 -24.36
CA ILE A 579 -5.37 -1.10 -23.59
C ILE A 579 -6.72 -1.07 -24.30
N SER A 580 -7.76 -1.49 -23.61
CA SER A 580 -9.14 -1.46 -24.08
C SER A 580 -9.94 -0.45 -23.26
N ILE A 581 -10.27 0.68 -23.87
CA ILE A 581 -11.16 1.70 -23.30
C ILE A 581 -12.59 1.32 -23.66
N ALA A 582 -13.47 1.23 -22.66
CA ALA A 582 -14.89 0.89 -22.78
C ALA A 582 -15.20 -0.12 -23.91
N PRO A 583 -14.53 -1.30 -23.95
CA PRO A 583 -14.58 -2.16 -25.12
C PRO A 583 -15.93 -2.86 -25.27
N THR A 584 -16.32 -3.15 -26.51
CA THR A 584 -17.34 -4.17 -26.79
C THR A 584 -16.78 -5.56 -26.55
N ASP A 585 -17.65 -6.58 -26.49
CA ASP A 585 -17.25 -7.98 -26.49
C ASP A 585 -18.27 -8.84 -27.25
N TYR A 586 -18.42 -8.58 -28.55
CA TYR A 586 -19.44 -9.26 -29.35
C TYR A 586 -19.06 -10.69 -29.74
N HIS A 587 -17.77 -10.99 -29.82
CA HIS A 587 -17.29 -12.26 -30.36
C HIS A 587 -16.62 -13.18 -29.32
N HIS A 588 -16.45 -12.73 -28.06
CA HIS A 588 -15.79 -13.51 -27.01
C HIS A 588 -14.47 -14.13 -27.49
N TYR A 589 -13.57 -13.27 -27.98
CA TYR A 589 -12.31 -13.75 -28.54
C TYR A 589 -11.41 -14.43 -27.49
N GLY A 590 -11.71 -14.32 -26.19
CA GLY A 590 -10.92 -14.86 -25.11
C GLY A 590 -9.59 -14.12 -24.91
N ALA A 591 -8.67 -14.76 -24.19
CA ALA A 591 -7.42 -14.15 -23.78
C ALA A 591 -6.55 -13.64 -24.97
N PRO A 592 -6.04 -12.39 -24.91
CA PRO A 592 -5.21 -11.83 -25.97
C PRO A 592 -3.76 -12.34 -25.97
N GLY A 593 -3.31 -13.00 -24.90
CA GLY A 593 -1.92 -13.49 -24.76
C GLY A 593 -0.88 -12.41 -24.46
N ILE A 594 -1.33 -11.19 -24.11
CA ILE A 594 -0.50 -10.06 -23.73
C ILE A 594 -1.06 -9.41 -22.45
N PRO A 595 -0.26 -8.66 -21.67
CA PRO A 595 -0.77 -7.80 -20.61
C PRO A 595 -1.88 -6.88 -21.11
N LEU A 596 -3.00 -6.82 -20.37
CA LEU A 596 -4.18 -6.05 -20.76
C LEU A 596 -4.63 -5.10 -19.64
N LEU A 597 -4.90 -3.85 -20.00
CA LEU A 597 -5.62 -2.88 -19.18
C LEU A 597 -7.00 -2.60 -19.78
N VAL A 598 -8.05 -2.70 -18.98
CA VAL A 598 -9.39 -2.22 -19.33
C VAL A 598 -9.70 -0.94 -18.54
N ILE A 599 -10.13 0.13 -19.23
CA ILE A 599 -10.62 1.37 -18.60
C ILE A 599 -12.10 1.49 -18.91
N TYR A 600 -12.95 1.59 -17.89
CA TYR A 600 -14.40 1.61 -18.08
C TYR A 600 -15.10 2.65 -17.19
N GLY A 601 -16.09 3.35 -17.74
CA GLY A 601 -16.87 4.36 -17.04
C GLY A 601 -18.16 3.80 -16.45
N ALA A 602 -18.47 4.12 -15.20
CA ALA A 602 -19.71 3.67 -14.55
C ALA A 602 -20.99 4.28 -15.16
N ASN A 603 -20.86 5.43 -15.86
CA ASN A 603 -21.92 6.06 -16.64
C ASN A 603 -21.91 5.68 -18.12
N ASP A 604 -21.13 4.67 -18.52
CA ASP A 604 -21.25 4.11 -19.87
C ASP A 604 -22.67 3.54 -20.05
N GLY A 605 -23.38 4.03 -21.06
CA GLY A 605 -24.71 3.58 -21.45
C GLY A 605 -24.77 3.04 -22.89
N ASP A 606 -23.66 3.06 -23.63
CA ASP A 606 -23.58 2.45 -24.96
C ASP A 606 -23.17 0.98 -24.84
N VAL A 607 -22.06 0.73 -24.13
CA VAL A 607 -21.67 -0.62 -23.70
C VAL A 607 -22.14 -0.82 -22.27
N ALA A 608 -23.47 -0.89 -22.16
CA ALA A 608 -24.22 -0.89 -20.92
C ALA A 608 -23.96 -2.08 -19.99
N GLY A 609 -23.36 -3.18 -20.49
CA GLY A 609 -23.00 -4.32 -19.65
C GLY A 609 -24.19 -5.10 -19.09
N THR A 610 -25.36 -5.02 -19.72
CA THR A 610 -26.56 -5.77 -19.30
C THR A 610 -26.68 -7.10 -20.04
N TRP A 611 -27.28 -8.07 -19.34
CA TRP A 611 -27.44 -9.46 -19.74
C TRP A 611 -28.20 -9.62 -21.09
N PRO A 612 -27.89 -10.63 -21.94
CA PRO A 612 -26.94 -11.73 -21.72
C PRO A 612 -25.49 -11.53 -22.23
N ASP A 613 -25.21 -10.74 -23.26
CA ASP A 613 -23.96 -10.95 -24.07
C ASP A 613 -23.15 -9.68 -24.41
N ARG A 614 -23.08 -8.65 -23.55
CA ARG A 614 -22.39 -7.38 -23.90
C ARG A 614 -21.69 -6.68 -22.74
N THR A 615 -20.91 -7.38 -21.93
CA THR A 615 -20.19 -6.72 -20.84
C THR A 615 -18.70 -6.55 -21.18
N CYS A 616 -18.21 -5.32 -21.07
CA CYS A 616 -16.79 -5.01 -21.15
C CYS A 616 -15.96 -5.71 -20.05
N PHE A 617 -16.62 -6.19 -18.99
CA PHE A 617 -16.03 -6.96 -17.90
C PHE A 617 -15.60 -8.35 -18.37
N ASN A 618 -16.26 -8.93 -19.37
CA ASN A 618 -15.86 -10.21 -19.97
C ASN A 618 -14.41 -10.16 -20.48
N ILE A 619 -14.04 -9.11 -21.20
CA ILE A 619 -12.68 -8.98 -21.74
C ILE A 619 -11.65 -9.01 -20.61
N TYR A 620 -11.96 -8.42 -19.46
CA TYR A 620 -11.09 -8.49 -18.29
C TYR A 620 -11.10 -9.88 -17.64
N ASP A 621 -12.29 -10.44 -17.39
CA ASP A 621 -12.48 -11.74 -16.75
C ASP A 621 -11.87 -12.89 -17.57
N GLU A 622 -11.88 -12.80 -18.90
CA GLU A 622 -11.30 -13.77 -19.83
C GLU A 622 -9.83 -13.48 -20.18
N ALA A 623 -9.30 -12.29 -19.84
CA ALA A 623 -7.91 -11.95 -20.12
C ALA A 623 -6.94 -12.84 -19.34
N GLY A 624 -5.82 -13.21 -19.96
CA GLY A 624 -4.69 -13.81 -19.25
C GLY A 624 -4.03 -12.81 -18.30
N ARG A 625 -3.20 -13.31 -17.38
CA ARG A 625 -2.43 -12.49 -16.43
C ARG A 625 -1.05 -12.12 -16.98
N PRO A 626 -0.48 -10.94 -16.68
CA PRO A 626 -1.06 -9.88 -15.84
C PRO A 626 -2.22 -9.13 -16.52
N ARG A 627 -3.20 -8.71 -15.71
CA ARG A 627 -4.36 -7.92 -16.18
C ARG A 627 -4.77 -6.85 -15.16
N SER A 628 -5.23 -5.72 -15.67
CA SER A 628 -5.68 -4.57 -14.87
C SER A 628 -7.04 -4.06 -15.34
N PHE A 629 -7.85 -3.55 -14.40
CA PHE A 629 -9.12 -2.89 -14.66
C PHE A 629 -9.18 -1.57 -13.90
N ILE A 630 -9.62 -0.50 -14.55
CA ILE A 630 -9.83 0.81 -13.95
C ILE A 630 -11.30 1.20 -14.13
N PHE A 631 -12.07 1.11 -13.05
CA PHE A 631 -13.49 1.46 -13.04
C PHE A 631 -13.69 2.89 -12.52
N VAL A 632 -14.21 3.77 -13.37
CA VAL A 632 -14.24 5.21 -13.15
C VAL A 632 -15.67 5.68 -12.90
N TYR A 633 -15.97 6.08 -11.67
CA TYR A 633 -17.30 6.58 -11.33
C TYR A 633 -17.53 7.95 -11.99
N GLY A 634 -18.73 8.17 -12.53
CA GLY A 634 -19.08 9.40 -13.24
C GLY A 634 -18.60 9.47 -14.69
N ALA A 635 -17.77 8.52 -15.17
CA ALA A 635 -17.29 8.54 -16.55
C ALA A 635 -18.29 7.91 -17.53
N THR A 636 -18.48 8.52 -18.70
CA THR A 636 -19.35 8.07 -19.80
C THR A 636 -18.56 7.32 -20.87
N HIS A 637 -19.26 6.76 -21.87
CA HIS A 637 -18.64 6.11 -23.02
C HIS A 637 -17.86 7.12 -23.87
N ASP A 638 -18.52 8.22 -24.27
CA ASP A 638 -18.05 9.06 -25.37
C ASP A 638 -16.92 10.02 -25.00
N ARG A 639 -16.87 10.48 -23.75
CA ARG A 639 -15.97 11.57 -23.34
C ARG A 639 -14.49 11.22 -23.31
N PHE A 640 -14.12 9.95 -23.51
CA PHE A 640 -12.73 9.59 -23.78
C PHE A 640 -12.26 10.00 -25.19
N ASN A 641 -13.19 10.37 -26.08
CA ASN A 641 -12.94 10.86 -27.43
C ASN A 641 -13.52 12.28 -27.58
N THR A 642 -12.66 13.27 -27.89
CA THR A 642 -13.08 14.68 -27.92
C THR A 642 -14.04 15.01 -29.06
N GLU A 643 -14.02 14.25 -30.17
CA GLU A 643 -14.97 14.42 -31.27
C GLU A 643 -16.37 13.96 -30.84
N TRP A 644 -16.44 12.86 -30.08
CA TRP A 644 -17.71 12.28 -29.60
C TRP A 644 -18.31 13.13 -28.48
N ALA A 645 -17.47 13.60 -27.56
CA ALA A 645 -17.88 14.54 -26.51
C ALA A 645 -18.54 15.81 -27.05
N SER A 646 -18.14 16.28 -28.23
CA SER A 646 -18.68 17.52 -28.83
C SER A 646 -20.16 17.41 -29.20
N ILE A 647 -20.65 16.20 -29.48
CA ILE A 647 -22.03 15.95 -29.89
C ILE A 647 -22.88 15.25 -28.82
N GLU A 648 -22.26 14.69 -27.78
CA GLU A 648 -22.92 14.12 -26.60
C GLU A 648 -23.90 15.12 -25.95
N ASN A 649 -23.58 16.42 -25.98
CA ASN A 649 -24.43 17.50 -25.46
C ASN A 649 -25.55 17.97 -26.41
N THR A 650 -25.63 17.45 -27.64
CA THR A 650 -26.49 18.02 -28.71
C THR A 650 -27.35 17.01 -29.47
N THR A 651 -27.13 15.70 -29.30
CA THR A 651 -27.82 14.65 -30.06
C THR A 651 -28.19 13.46 -29.17
N GLU A 652 -29.19 12.68 -29.58
CA GLU A 652 -29.64 11.40 -29.00
C GLU A 652 -28.57 10.28 -29.04
N LEU A 653 -27.27 10.62 -29.06
CA LEU A 653 -26.16 9.67 -29.03
C LEU A 653 -25.71 9.31 -27.60
N THR A 654 -26.29 9.96 -26.58
CA THR A 654 -26.19 9.53 -25.18
C THR A 654 -27.17 8.40 -24.91
N TRP A 655 -26.88 7.20 -25.41
CA TRP A 655 -27.66 6.02 -25.05
C TRP A 655 -27.66 5.90 -23.52
N HIS A 656 -28.83 6.10 -22.91
CA HIS A 656 -29.11 5.89 -21.49
C HIS A 656 -28.34 6.75 -20.46
N ILE A 657 -28.07 8.03 -20.74
CA ILE A 657 -27.72 9.00 -19.68
C ILE A 657 -28.99 9.74 -19.23
N THR A 658 -29.36 9.59 -17.97
CA THR A 658 -30.60 10.15 -17.41
C THR A 658 -30.39 11.50 -16.72
N GLN A 659 -31.49 12.23 -16.43
CA GLN A 659 -31.42 13.49 -15.68
C GLN A 659 -30.83 13.31 -14.26
N SER A 660 -30.98 12.15 -13.63
CA SER A 660 -30.37 11.85 -12.34
C SER A 660 -28.88 11.52 -12.43
N ASP A 661 -28.39 11.09 -13.60
CA ASP A 661 -26.97 10.82 -13.83
C ASP A 661 -26.16 12.11 -14.02
N LEU A 662 -26.75 13.13 -14.67
CA LEU A 662 -26.07 14.38 -15.05
C LEU A 662 -25.26 15.07 -13.92
N PRO A 663 -25.77 15.19 -12.67
CA PRO A 663 -25.02 15.84 -11.59
C PRO A 663 -23.80 15.07 -11.11
N HIS A 664 -23.67 13.79 -11.49
CA HIS A 664 -22.61 12.89 -11.03
C HIS A 664 -21.55 12.61 -12.09
N LEU A 665 -21.71 13.15 -13.31
CA LEU A 665 -20.74 12.98 -14.38
C LEU A 665 -19.45 13.75 -14.09
N ILE A 666 -18.31 13.12 -14.38
CA ILE A 666 -17.02 13.83 -14.38
C ILE A 666 -16.88 14.67 -15.66
N SER A 667 -16.01 15.68 -15.62
CA SER A 667 -15.81 16.59 -16.75
C SER A 667 -15.11 15.90 -17.94
N LEU A 668 -15.16 16.50 -19.13
CA LEU A 668 -14.36 16.04 -20.28
C LEU A 668 -12.86 16.02 -19.94
N THR A 669 -12.35 17.09 -19.31
CA THR A 669 -10.96 17.16 -18.86
C THR A 669 -10.59 16.02 -17.92
N ASP A 670 -11.50 15.60 -17.04
CA ASP A 670 -11.28 14.47 -16.14
C ASP A 670 -11.22 13.12 -16.88
N HIS A 671 -12.04 12.92 -17.92
CA HIS A 671 -11.93 11.74 -18.79
C HIS A 671 -10.57 11.68 -19.48
N GLU A 672 -10.13 12.80 -20.05
CA GLU A 672 -8.81 12.91 -20.66
C GLU A 672 -7.70 12.61 -19.65
N ASN A 673 -7.79 13.15 -18.43
CA ASN A 673 -6.79 12.96 -17.38
C ASN A 673 -6.72 11.51 -16.90
N VAL A 674 -7.86 10.81 -16.83
CA VAL A 674 -7.92 9.37 -16.57
C VAL A 674 -7.17 8.61 -17.66
N ALA A 675 -7.49 8.86 -18.94
CA ALA A 675 -6.85 8.20 -20.06
C ALA A 675 -5.34 8.50 -20.10
N LYS A 676 -4.93 9.77 -19.96
CA LYS A 676 -3.52 10.20 -19.89
C LYS A 676 -2.77 9.48 -18.79
N GLY A 677 -3.30 9.50 -17.56
CA GLY A 677 -2.62 8.92 -16.39
C GLY A 677 -2.44 7.41 -16.48
N TYR A 678 -3.55 6.66 -16.63
CA TYR A 678 -3.48 5.19 -16.58
C TYR A 678 -2.90 4.58 -17.86
N ALA A 679 -3.15 5.15 -19.04
CA ALA A 679 -2.54 4.63 -20.26
C ALA A 679 -1.02 4.85 -20.27
N THR A 680 -0.56 6.01 -19.83
CA THR A 680 0.87 6.31 -19.74
C THR A 680 1.55 5.38 -18.72
N ALA A 681 0.97 5.23 -17.52
CA ALA A 681 1.53 4.33 -16.50
C ALA A 681 1.68 2.88 -17.03
N PHE A 682 0.62 2.35 -17.66
CA PHE A 682 0.61 0.99 -18.19
C PHE A 682 1.63 0.80 -19.33
N MET A 683 1.70 1.74 -20.26
CA MET A 683 2.65 1.68 -21.37
C MET A 683 4.10 1.87 -20.89
N GLN A 684 4.34 2.72 -19.89
CA GLN A 684 5.67 2.86 -19.28
C GLN A 684 6.11 1.57 -18.58
N ALA A 685 5.22 0.91 -17.84
CA ALA A 685 5.52 -0.38 -17.21
C ALA A 685 5.96 -1.42 -18.26
N HIS A 686 5.12 -1.64 -19.28
CA HIS A 686 5.32 -2.77 -20.19
C HIS A 686 6.23 -2.51 -21.41
N LEU A 687 6.38 -1.25 -21.84
CA LEU A 687 7.20 -0.89 -23.01
C LEU A 687 8.56 -0.28 -22.64
N LEU A 688 8.67 0.34 -21.46
CA LEU A 688 9.91 0.98 -20.99
C LEU A 688 10.57 0.26 -19.80
N GLY A 689 9.97 -0.84 -19.32
CA GLY A 689 10.47 -1.61 -18.17
C GLY A 689 10.44 -0.83 -16.86
N ARG A 690 9.43 0.04 -16.71
CA ARG A 690 9.22 0.86 -15.50
C ARG A 690 8.24 0.16 -14.56
N ASP A 691 8.67 -0.96 -13.98
CA ASP A 691 7.83 -1.81 -13.13
C ASP A 691 7.22 -1.04 -11.94
N GLU A 692 7.87 0.04 -11.49
CA GLU A 692 7.34 0.89 -10.42
C GLU A 692 5.98 1.54 -10.79
N GLN A 693 5.66 1.66 -12.09
CA GLN A 693 4.38 2.17 -12.58
C GLN A 693 3.22 1.17 -12.37
N LEU A 694 3.50 -0.11 -12.09
CA LEU A 694 2.45 -1.09 -11.80
C LEU A 694 1.68 -0.78 -10.51
N GLU A 695 2.28 -0.02 -9.58
CA GLU A 695 1.61 0.41 -8.34
C GLU A 695 0.33 1.24 -8.57
N TYR A 696 0.15 1.86 -9.75
CA TYR A 696 -1.11 2.51 -10.16
C TYR A 696 -2.28 1.52 -10.32
N PHE A 697 -1.99 0.22 -10.42
CA PHE A 697 -2.98 -0.84 -10.56
C PHE A 697 -2.97 -1.78 -9.35
N SER A 698 -1.78 -2.17 -8.87
CA SER A 698 -1.62 -3.18 -7.81
C SER A 698 -1.66 -2.62 -6.38
N ALA A 699 -1.39 -1.32 -6.19
CA ALA A 699 -1.25 -0.68 -4.88
C ALA A 699 -2.22 0.50 -4.66
N ASN A 700 -3.25 0.64 -5.52
CA ASN A 700 -4.24 1.73 -5.50
C ASN A 700 -3.63 3.14 -5.56
N LEU A 701 -2.43 3.29 -6.13
CA LEU A 701 -1.87 4.62 -6.40
C LEU A 701 -2.72 5.31 -7.47
N LYS A 702 -3.02 6.60 -7.27
CA LYS A 702 -3.84 7.39 -8.22
C LYS A 702 -3.00 8.50 -8.85
N PRO A 703 -3.15 8.76 -10.17
CA PRO A 703 -2.59 9.96 -10.77
C PRO A 703 -3.20 11.22 -10.13
N SER A 704 -2.38 12.24 -9.90
CA SER A 704 -2.75 13.44 -9.12
C SER A 704 -3.86 14.25 -9.78
N LEU A 705 -3.90 14.34 -11.11
CA LEU A 705 -4.97 15.06 -11.81
C LEU A 705 -6.35 14.42 -11.66
N VAL A 706 -6.43 13.18 -11.17
CA VAL A 706 -7.69 12.44 -10.96
C VAL A 706 -7.84 11.94 -9.53
N SER A 707 -7.03 12.44 -8.58
CA SER A 707 -7.00 11.94 -7.20
C SER A 707 -8.31 12.20 -6.45
N ALA A 708 -9.09 13.19 -6.86
CA ALA A 708 -10.42 13.50 -6.31
C ALA A 708 -11.53 12.60 -6.86
N ILE A 709 -11.27 11.84 -7.92
CA ILE A 709 -12.27 10.97 -8.57
C ILE A 709 -12.32 9.63 -7.85
N LYS A 710 -13.54 9.10 -7.70
CA LYS A 710 -13.77 7.73 -7.25
C LYS A 710 -13.41 6.79 -8.40
N ILE A 711 -12.25 6.15 -8.26
CA ILE A 711 -11.69 5.19 -9.21
C ILE A 711 -11.35 3.95 -8.41
N HIS A 712 -11.80 2.81 -8.92
CA HIS A 712 -11.58 1.51 -8.31
C HIS A 712 -10.77 0.64 -9.26
N ALA A 713 -9.58 0.23 -8.81
CA ALA A 713 -8.68 -0.61 -9.57
C ALA A 713 -8.87 -2.08 -9.21
N SER A 714 -8.73 -2.95 -10.22
CA SER A 714 -8.57 -4.39 -10.04
C SER A 714 -7.30 -4.82 -10.76
N HIS A 715 -6.53 -5.72 -10.15
CA HIS A 715 -5.26 -6.15 -10.71
C HIS A 715 -4.93 -7.58 -10.27
N GLN A 716 -4.48 -8.39 -11.22
CA GLN A 716 -4.04 -9.77 -10.99
C GLN A 716 -2.73 -10.04 -11.71
N GLU A 717 -1.75 -10.50 -10.93
CA GLU A 717 -0.40 -10.84 -11.38
C GLU A 717 -0.33 -12.29 -11.89
N PRO A 718 0.62 -12.62 -12.79
CA PRO A 718 0.87 -14.00 -13.20
C PRO A 718 1.41 -14.83 -12.02
N GLY A 719 1.25 -16.16 -12.12
CA GLY A 719 1.88 -17.09 -11.18
C GLY A 719 1.26 -17.14 -9.78
N ALA A 720 0.04 -16.62 -9.58
CA ALA A 720 -0.64 -16.69 -8.30
C ALA A 720 -0.96 -18.14 -7.88
N ARG A 721 -1.04 -18.35 -6.57
CA ARG A 721 -1.59 -19.55 -5.96
C ARG A 721 -3.04 -19.30 -5.56
N VAL A 722 -3.94 -19.85 -6.36
CA VAL A 722 -5.39 -19.81 -6.11
C VAL A 722 -5.74 -20.73 -4.95
N LEU A 723 -6.39 -20.17 -3.91
CA LEU A 723 -7.05 -20.93 -2.86
C LEU A 723 -8.47 -21.29 -3.28
N ASP A 724 -9.21 -20.30 -3.79
CA ASP A 724 -10.58 -20.46 -4.28
C ASP A 724 -10.85 -19.50 -5.43
N ASN A 725 -11.34 -20.02 -6.55
CA ASN A 725 -11.84 -19.23 -7.68
C ASN A 725 -13.29 -19.58 -8.03
N PHE A 726 -13.95 -20.46 -7.27
CA PHE A 726 -15.37 -20.78 -7.41
C PHE A 726 -15.80 -21.36 -8.78
N GLU A 727 -14.86 -21.68 -9.68
CA GLU A 727 -15.14 -22.16 -11.03
C GLU A 727 -15.41 -23.68 -11.12
N GLN A 728 -15.41 -24.39 -9.99
CA GLN A 728 -15.68 -25.83 -9.96
C GLN A 728 -17.08 -26.17 -10.48
N THR A 729 -17.16 -27.26 -11.25
CA THR A 729 -18.44 -27.81 -11.71
C THR A 729 -18.57 -29.28 -11.27
N PRO A 730 -19.65 -29.67 -10.56
CA PRO A 730 -20.70 -28.80 -10.01
C PRO A 730 -20.18 -27.87 -8.91
N HIS A 731 -20.83 -26.71 -8.74
CA HIS A 731 -20.53 -25.78 -7.64
C HIS A 731 -20.73 -26.43 -6.27
N ASP A 732 -19.80 -26.19 -5.35
CA ASP A 732 -19.82 -26.74 -3.99
C ASP A 732 -19.30 -25.71 -2.97
N PRO A 733 -20.20 -24.96 -2.30
CA PRO A 733 -19.80 -23.92 -1.36
C PRO A 733 -19.17 -24.46 -0.07
N SER A 734 -19.02 -25.79 0.08
CA SER A 734 -18.36 -26.43 1.22
C SER A 734 -16.90 -26.83 0.97
N SER A 735 -16.38 -26.60 -0.24
CA SER A 735 -14.99 -26.85 -0.62
C SER A 735 -14.44 -25.72 -1.47
N ASN A 736 -13.19 -25.33 -1.25
CA ASN A 736 -12.49 -24.39 -2.13
C ASN A 736 -11.83 -25.11 -3.32
N THR A 737 -11.44 -24.34 -4.35
CA THR A 737 -10.74 -24.85 -5.54
C THR A 737 -9.46 -25.64 -5.23
N ALA A 738 -8.72 -25.26 -4.18
CA ALA A 738 -7.51 -25.98 -3.79
C ALA A 738 -7.78 -27.36 -3.14
N GLY A 739 -9.04 -27.66 -2.78
CA GLY A 739 -9.47 -28.91 -2.14
C GLY A 739 -9.51 -28.87 -0.61
N GLY A 740 -9.53 -27.68 -0.02
CA GLY A 740 -9.76 -27.47 1.41
C GLY A 740 -11.23 -27.23 1.74
N ALA A 741 -11.65 -27.64 2.93
CA ALA A 741 -13.03 -27.43 3.39
C ALA A 741 -13.33 -25.95 3.66
N VAL A 742 -14.56 -25.54 3.35
CA VAL A 742 -15.11 -24.23 3.68
C VAL A 742 -16.20 -24.39 4.74
N THR A 743 -16.13 -23.60 5.80
CA THR A 743 -17.10 -23.61 6.90
C THR A 743 -17.53 -22.20 7.26
N THR A 744 -18.73 -22.06 7.83
CA THR A 744 -19.26 -20.77 8.25
C THR A 744 -19.76 -20.77 9.68
N THR A 745 -19.71 -19.60 10.31
CA THR A 745 -20.30 -19.33 11.63
C THR A 745 -21.15 -18.06 11.54
N ALA A 746 -22.40 -18.12 12.02
CA ALA A 746 -23.32 -16.98 12.07
C ALA A 746 -23.52 -16.24 10.73
N LEU A 747 -23.42 -16.96 9.61
CA LEU A 747 -23.75 -16.50 8.26
C LEU A 747 -25.02 -17.18 7.76
N ALA A 748 -25.70 -16.57 6.79
CA ALA A 748 -26.68 -17.30 5.99
C ALA A 748 -26.00 -18.43 5.20
N PRO A 749 -26.75 -19.43 4.70
CA PRO A 749 -26.18 -20.44 3.81
C PRO A 749 -25.43 -19.80 2.64
N LEU A 750 -24.18 -20.22 2.44
CA LEU A 750 -23.37 -19.80 1.31
C LEU A 750 -24.04 -20.24 0.01
N ALA A 751 -23.92 -19.41 -1.03
CA ALA A 751 -24.27 -19.78 -2.38
C ALA A 751 -23.04 -19.62 -3.28
N GLU A 752 -22.88 -20.53 -4.23
CA GLU A 752 -21.86 -20.50 -5.25
C GLU A 752 -22.52 -20.86 -6.58
N ASP A 753 -22.31 -20.02 -7.58
CA ASP A 753 -22.84 -20.16 -8.94
C ASP A 753 -22.11 -19.16 -9.85
N ALA A 754 -22.44 -19.14 -11.14
CA ALA A 754 -22.14 -18.00 -12.01
C ALA A 754 -22.63 -16.70 -11.34
N LEU A 755 -21.77 -15.68 -11.26
CA LEU A 755 -22.08 -14.44 -10.52
C LEU A 755 -23.35 -13.76 -11.05
N ARG A 756 -23.58 -13.79 -12.36
CA ARG A 756 -24.82 -13.30 -13.02
C ARG A 756 -26.09 -14.01 -12.57
N THR A 757 -25.98 -15.26 -12.11
CA THR A 757 -27.10 -16.01 -11.54
C THR A 757 -27.34 -15.62 -10.09
N LEU A 758 -26.28 -15.32 -9.34
CA LEU A 758 -26.35 -14.88 -7.94
C LEU A 758 -26.86 -13.45 -7.79
N ASP A 759 -26.49 -12.58 -8.72
CA ASP A 759 -26.92 -11.19 -8.84
C ASP A 759 -27.07 -10.79 -10.31
N VAL A 760 -28.30 -10.37 -10.64
CA VAL A 760 -28.66 -9.80 -11.96
C VAL A 760 -27.85 -8.54 -12.28
N HIS A 761 -27.32 -7.84 -11.27
CA HIS A 761 -26.45 -6.67 -11.45
C HIS A 761 -24.96 -7.01 -11.55
N SER A 762 -24.56 -8.28 -11.41
CA SER A 762 -23.14 -8.64 -11.54
C SER A 762 -22.73 -8.66 -13.01
N PRO A 763 -21.74 -7.86 -13.44
CA PRO A 763 -21.33 -7.80 -14.85
C PRO A 763 -20.37 -8.93 -15.25
N HIS A 764 -19.97 -9.79 -14.31
CA HIS A 764 -18.87 -10.75 -14.48
C HIS A 764 -19.31 -12.06 -15.14
N VAL A 765 -18.47 -12.65 -15.99
CA VAL A 765 -18.71 -14.00 -16.56
C VAL A 765 -18.21 -15.11 -15.65
N THR A 766 -17.40 -14.77 -14.64
CA THR A 766 -16.88 -15.74 -13.68
C THR A 766 -17.97 -16.24 -12.74
N SER A 767 -17.66 -17.38 -12.13
CA SER A 767 -18.39 -17.88 -10.97
C SER A 767 -17.92 -17.17 -9.71
N GLY A 768 -18.65 -17.29 -8.61
CA GLY A 768 -18.27 -16.65 -7.36
C GLY A 768 -19.10 -17.10 -6.18
N GLY A 769 -18.69 -16.65 -4.99
CA GLY A 769 -19.40 -16.89 -3.74
C GLY A 769 -20.29 -15.71 -3.35
N ARG A 770 -21.49 -15.99 -2.84
CA ARG A 770 -22.36 -15.02 -2.15
C ARG A 770 -22.33 -15.24 -0.65
N ILE A 771 -21.96 -14.20 0.10
CA ILE A 771 -21.87 -14.23 1.56
C ILE A 771 -22.84 -13.21 2.16
N VAL A 772 -23.69 -13.64 3.10
CA VAL A 772 -24.68 -12.77 3.78
C VAL A 772 -24.54 -12.88 5.29
N TRP A 773 -24.49 -11.73 5.99
CA TRP A 773 -24.51 -11.67 7.44
C TRP A 773 -25.56 -10.68 7.96
N GLN A 774 -26.13 -11.00 9.13
CA GLN A 774 -27.13 -10.20 9.83
C GLN A 774 -26.73 -9.91 11.29
N SER A 775 -25.50 -10.25 11.66
CA SER A 775 -24.91 -9.95 12.95
C SER A 775 -23.40 -9.76 12.78
N SER A 776 -22.78 -9.05 13.71
CA SER A 776 -21.33 -8.83 13.72
C SER A 776 -20.51 -10.06 14.17
N ALA A 777 -21.06 -11.27 14.10
CA ALA A 777 -20.38 -12.51 14.49
C ALA A 777 -20.10 -13.44 13.30
N GLY A 778 -20.36 -12.97 12.07
CA GLY A 778 -20.22 -13.75 10.85
C GLY A 778 -18.77 -14.11 10.56
N ILE A 779 -18.51 -15.37 10.23
CA ILE A 779 -17.18 -15.87 9.81
C ILE A 779 -17.36 -16.81 8.61
N TYR A 780 -16.66 -16.52 7.51
CA TYR A 780 -16.37 -17.46 6.44
C TYR A 780 -14.94 -17.99 6.65
N LEU A 781 -14.74 -19.30 6.70
CA LEU A 781 -13.45 -19.94 6.96
C LEU A 781 -13.11 -20.93 5.85
N SER A 782 -12.05 -20.67 5.11
CA SER A 782 -11.52 -21.53 4.06
C SER A 782 -10.21 -22.18 4.51
N HIS A 783 -10.19 -23.52 4.55
CA HIS A 783 -9.00 -24.26 4.96
C HIS A 783 -7.97 -24.36 3.84
N VAL A 784 -6.68 -24.24 4.18
CA VAL A 784 -5.58 -24.38 3.23
C VAL A 784 -5.09 -25.84 3.24
N PRO A 785 -5.24 -26.56 2.12
CA PRO A 785 -4.82 -27.95 2.03
C PRO A 785 -3.29 -28.08 2.08
N ALA A 786 -2.79 -29.28 2.42
CA ALA A 786 -1.36 -29.52 2.69
C ALA A 786 -0.42 -29.05 1.57
N ALA A 787 -0.82 -29.18 0.30
CA ALA A 787 -0.01 -28.78 -0.85
C ALA A 787 0.08 -27.25 -1.05
N ALA A 788 -0.80 -26.46 -0.41
CA ALA A 788 -0.93 -25.03 -0.64
C ALA A 788 -0.42 -24.16 0.54
N LYS A 789 0.06 -24.78 1.63
CA LYS A 789 0.34 -24.10 2.91
C LYS A 789 1.49 -23.08 2.88
N ASP A 790 2.51 -23.32 2.06
CA ASP A 790 3.68 -22.44 2.00
C ASP A 790 3.45 -21.29 1.03
N VAL A 791 3.04 -20.14 1.57
CA VAL A 791 2.79 -18.92 0.82
C VAL A 791 3.89 -17.87 1.02
N SER A 792 5.03 -18.27 1.60
CA SER A 792 6.12 -17.35 1.94
C SER A 792 6.83 -16.74 0.73
N GLY A 793 6.67 -17.33 -0.46
CA GLY A 793 7.19 -16.81 -1.72
C GLY A 793 6.26 -15.83 -2.46
N PHE A 794 5.17 -15.38 -1.84
CA PHE A 794 4.23 -14.39 -2.38
C PHE A 794 4.28 -13.09 -1.58
N ASP A 795 3.81 -12.00 -2.18
CA ASP A 795 3.84 -10.67 -1.57
C ASP A 795 2.49 -10.24 -1.00
N VAL A 796 1.37 -10.71 -1.58
CA VAL A 796 0.02 -10.34 -1.17
C VAL A 796 -0.93 -11.54 -1.06
N LEU A 797 -1.90 -11.43 -0.15
CA LEU A 797 -3.19 -12.13 -0.25
C LEU A 797 -4.14 -11.20 -1.03
N SER A 798 -4.71 -11.69 -2.13
CA SER A 798 -5.68 -10.96 -2.95
C SER A 798 -7.01 -11.71 -3.06
N PHE A 799 -8.07 -10.96 -3.24
CA PHE A 799 -9.39 -11.45 -3.62
C PHE A 799 -10.17 -10.33 -4.30
N ARG A 800 -11.17 -10.68 -5.12
CA ARG A 800 -12.10 -9.73 -5.73
C ARG A 800 -13.40 -9.71 -4.93
N VAL A 801 -13.94 -8.52 -4.66
CA VAL A 801 -15.15 -8.37 -3.85
C VAL A 801 -16.00 -7.19 -4.31
N THR A 802 -17.31 -7.31 -4.15
CA THR A 802 -18.28 -6.21 -4.31
C THR A 802 -19.43 -6.34 -3.33
N GLN A 803 -20.18 -5.26 -3.14
CA GLN A 803 -21.48 -5.34 -2.48
C GLN A 803 -22.54 -5.72 -3.50
N LYS A 804 -23.47 -6.59 -3.13
CA LYS A 804 -24.65 -6.86 -3.96
C LYS A 804 -25.60 -5.67 -3.95
N PHE A 805 -25.84 -5.09 -5.12
CA PHE A 805 -26.78 -3.97 -5.26
C PHE A 805 -28.22 -4.40 -4.91
N GLY A 806 -28.99 -3.49 -4.31
CA GLY A 806 -30.39 -3.74 -3.95
C GLY A 806 -30.60 -4.68 -2.74
N SER A 807 -29.51 -5.14 -2.10
CA SER A 807 -29.61 -5.90 -0.86
C SER A 807 -30.18 -5.06 0.29
N LEU A 808 -31.09 -5.65 1.08
CA LEU A 808 -31.57 -5.03 2.33
C LEU A 808 -30.50 -5.01 3.43
N GLN A 809 -29.43 -5.80 3.27
CA GLN A 809 -28.33 -5.88 4.24
C GLN A 809 -27.24 -4.84 3.97
N ASN A 810 -27.23 -4.21 2.79
CA ASN A 810 -26.29 -3.16 2.39
C ASN A 810 -26.99 -1.79 2.42
N PRO A 811 -26.76 -0.95 3.46
CA PRO A 811 -27.30 0.39 3.47
C PRO A 811 -26.80 1.19 2.25
N PRO A 812 -27.69 1.89 1.51
CA PRO A 812 -27.28 2.71 0.38
C PRO A 812 -26.19 3.72 0.75
N ASP A 813 -25.24 3.92 -0.16
CA ASP A 813 -24.11 4.84 -0.03
C ASP A 813 -23.16 4.58 1.15
N GLN A 814 -23.23 3.40 1.78
CA GLN A 814 -22.29 2.99 2.81
C GLN A 814 -21.29 1.95 2.27
N PRO A 815 -19.98 2.13 2.49
CA PRO A 815 -19.03 1.08 2.19
C PRO A 815 -19.21 -0.09 3.16
N GLN A 816 -18.85 -1.29 2.71
CA GLN A 816 -18.72 -2.47 3.57
C GLN A 816 -17.26 -2.63 4.00
N ASP A 817 -17.06 -3.28 5.14
CA ASP A 817 -15.74 -3.58 5.66
C ASP A 817 -15.74 -4.86 6.51
N PHE A 818 -14.61 -5.53 6.53
CA PHE A 818 -14.41 -6.75 7.32
C PHE A 818 -12.93 -6.98 7.56
N PHE A 819 -12.62 -7.98 8.38
CA PHE A 819 -11.26 -8.41 8.63
C PHE A 819 -10.94 -9.69 7.87
N VAL A 820 -9.70 -9.81 7.41
CA VAL A 820 -9.17 -11.04 6.81
C VAL A 820 -8.11 -11.62 7.74
N ARG A 821 -8.38 -12.79 8.29
CA ARG A 821 -7.50 -13.52 9.21
C ARG A 821 -6.74 -14.62 8.49
N LEU A 822 -5.43 -14.65 8.70
CA LEU A 822 -4.60 -15.82 8.43
C LEU A 822 -4.29 -16.54 9.74
N THR A 823 -4.35 -17.89 9.71
CA THR A 823 -3.98 -18.75 10.85
C THR A 823 -2.99 -19.82 10.40
N ASP A 824 -1.89 -20.00 11.12
CA ASP A 824 -0.86 -20.99 10.82
C ASP A 824 -1.03 -22.33 11.56
N GLY A 825 -0.17 -23.30 11.26
CA GLY A 825 -0.15 -24.63 11.87
C GLY A 825 0.18 -24.67 13.36
N GLY A 826 0.75 -23.59 13.90
CA GLY A 826 0.98 -23.41 15.33
C GLY A 826 -0.22 -22.79 16.05
N GLY A 827 -1.30 -22.45 15.33
CA GLY A 827 -2.47 -21.77 15.88
C GLY A 827 -2.28 -20.26 16.07
N LYS A 828 -1.18 -19.70 15.57
CA LYS A 828 -0.97 -18.25 15.57
C LYS A 828 -1.85 -17.63 14.49
N SER A 829 -2.47 -16.49 14.79
CA SER A 829 -3.31 -15.83 13.81
C SER A 829 -3.23 -14.30 13.86
N ARG A 830 -3.50 -13.69 12.71
CA ARG A 830 -3.59 -12.24 12.57
C ARG A 830 -4.72 -11.87 11.63
N ALA A 831 -5.55 -10.93 12.05
CA ALA A 831 -6.64 -10.35 11.27
C ALA A 831 -6.30 -8.92 10.85
N ILE A 832 -6.49 -8.62 9.57
CA ILE A 832 -6.18 -7.34 8.95
C ILE A 832 -7.47 -6.74 8.38
N ARG A 833 -7.72 -5.46 8.68
CA ARG A 833 -8.94 -4.75 8.23
C ARG A 833 -8.80 -4.39 6.75
N VAL A 834 -9.79 -4.71 5.92
CA VAL A 834 -9.73 -4.43 4.47
C VAL A 834 -9.61 -2.93 4.19
N SER A 835 -10.38 -2.10 4.91
CA SER A 835 -10.33 -0.63 4.79
C SER A 835 -8.99 0.03 5.12
N ALA A 836 -8.00 -0.72 5.64
CA ALA A 836 -6.63 -0.22 5.79
C ALA A 836 -5.92 -0.05 4.43
N PHE A 837 -6.33 -0.79 3.39
CA PHE A 837 -5.72 -0.77 2.06
C PHE A 837 -6.65 -0.27 0.97
N THR A 838 -7.95 -0.58 1.06
CA THR A 838 -8.94 -0.16 0.07
C THR A 838 -10.36 -0.25 0.63
N ASP A 839 -11.29 0.55 0.10
CA ASP A 839 -12.71 0.50 0.49
C ASP A 839 -13.47 -0.67 -0.17
N ILE A 840 -14.68 -1.00 0.26
CA ILE A 840 -15.61 -1.81 -0.54
C ILE A 840 -16.85 -0.95 -0.78
N PRO A 841 -16.88 -0.14 -1.86
CA PRO A 841 -17.88 0.89 -2.04
C PRO A 841 -19.26 0.27 -2.27
N TYR A 842 -20.31 1.03 -1.95
CA TYR A 842 -21.64 0.71 -2.46
C TYR A 842 -21.62 0.82 -3.99
N PRO A 843 -22.35 -0.04 -4.74
CA PRO A 843 -22.34 -0.03 -6.20
C PRO A 843 -22.80 1.33 -6.74
N TYR A 844 -22.19 1.77 -7.84
CA TYR A 844 -22.51 3.07 -8.43
C TYR A 844 -23.96 3.10 -8.93
N VAL A 845 -24.76 4.01 -8.37
CA VAL A 845 -26.20 4.11 -8.70
C VAL A 845 -26.39 4.90 -9.99
N ARG A 846 -27.20 4.34 -10.89
CA ARG A 846 -27.62 4.93 -12.17
C ARG A 846 -29.11 5.24 -12.16
N GLY A 847 -29.54 6.17 -13.00
CA GLY A 847 -30.97 6.46 -13.18
C GLY A 847 -31.78 5.33 -13.81
N GLU A 848 -31.13 4.42 -14.53
CA GLU A 848 -31.72 3.17 -15.02
C GLU A 848 -31.17 1.98 -14.24
N ALA A 849 -32.05 1.19 -13.62
CA ALA A 849 -31.67 0.10 -12.74
C ALA A 849 -30.80 -0.96 -13.44
N ASP A 850 -31.10 -1.26 -14.70
CA ASP A 850 -30.38 -2.28 -15.47
C ASP A 850 -28.92 -1.86 -15.71
N LEU A 851 -28.57 -0.57 -15.65
CA LEU A 851 -27.19 -0.09 -15.87
C LEU A 851 -26.32 -0.12 -14.61
N ILE A 852 -26.91 -0.44 -13.46
CA ILE A 852 -26.23 -0.54 -12.18
C ILE A 852 -25.43 -1.84 -12.13
N LYS A 853 -24.18 -1.73 -11.69
CA LYS A 853 -23.21 -2.83 -11.72
C LYS A 853 -22.65 -3.11 -10.34
N SER A 854 -22.87 -4.32 -9.84
CA SER A 854 -22.13 -4.91 -8.72
C SER A 854 -20.74 -5.32 -9.23
N ALA A 855 -19.91 -4.33 -9.56
CA ALA A 855 -18.58 -4.57 -10.12
C ALA A 855 -17.61 -5.02 -9.03
N LEU A 856 -16.97 -6.18 -9.21
CA LEU A 856 -15.90 -6.66 -8.35
C LEU A 856 -14.68 -5.75 -8.44
N LYS A 857 -14.10 -5.44 -7.27
CA LYS A 857 -12.81 -4.77 -7.15
C LYS A 857 -11.79 -5.66 -6.46
N SER A 858 -10.51 -5.54 -6.80
CA SER A 858 -9.46 -6.27 -6.08
C SER A 858 -9.17 -5.64 -4.71
N VAL A 859 -9.12 -6.48 -3.69
CA VAL A 859 -8.45 -6.22 -2.42
C VAL A 859 -7.09 -6.92 -2.47
N ARG A 860 -6.02 -6.22 -2.10
CA ARG A 860 -4.65 -6.74 -2.06
C ARG A 860 -4.05 -6.38 -0.70
N ILE A 861 -3.89 -7.37 0.17
CA ILE A 861 -3.34 -7.22 1.51
C ILE A 861 -1.91 -7.78 1.51
N PRO A 862 -0.87 -6.96 1.73
CA PRO A 862 0.50 -7.45 1.80
C PRO A 862 0.68 -8.54 2.84
N LEU A 863 1.29 -9.67 2.48
CA LEU A 863 1.60 -10.77 3.41
C LEU A 863 2.56 -10.35 4.51
N ALA A 864 3.43 -9.37 4.22
CA ALA A 864 4.23 -8.69 5.23
C ALA A 864 3.37 -8.14 6.39
N SER A 865 2.11 -7.74 6.14
CA SER A 865 1.18 -7.29 7.19
C SER A 865 0.87 -8.38 8.21
N TYR A 866 0.93 -9.65 7.83
CA TYR A 866 0.68 -10.83 8.67
C TYR A 866 1.93 -11.33 9.41
N ALA A 867 3.12 -11.05 8.87
CA ALA A 867 4.39 -11.50 9.43
C ALA A 867 5.17 -10.40 10.18
N ILE A 868 5.02 -9.11 9.83
CA ILE A 868 5.74 -7.97 10.44
C ILE A 868 5.57 -7.99 11.96
N ALA A 869 6.64 -7.73 12.72
CA ALA A 869 6.55 -7.75 14.17
C ALA A 869 5.68 -6.58 14.64
N ASN A 870 4.43 -6.91 14.93
CA ASN A 870 3.40 -5.93 15.23
C ASN A 870 2.89 -6.09 16.63
N LEU A 871 2.57 -4.96 17.22
CA LEU A 871 2.30 -4.94 18.64
C LEU A 871 0.95 -5.57 19.00
N GLY A 872 1.03 -6.76 19.57
CA GLY A 872 -0.04 -7.49 20.24
C GLY A 872 -0.69 -8.57 19.42
N VAL A 873 -0.05 -8.97 18.34
CA VAL A 873 -0.60 -9.93 17.39
C VAL A 873 0.47 -10.96 17.08
N ASP A 874 0.07 -12.20 16.86
CA ASP A 874 1.03 -13.22 16.44
C ASP A 874 1.56 -12.89 15.05
N ASP A 875 2.85 -13.13 14.81
CA ASP A 875 3.37 -13.25 13.45
C ASP A 875 2.93 -14.59 12.91
N VAL A 876 2.22 -14.55 11.79
CA VAL A 876 1.74 -15.75 11.10
C VAL A 876 2.93 -16.39 10.39
N ASP A 877 3.16 -17.68 10.64
CA ASP A 877 4.11 -18.47 9.85
C ASP A 877 3.54 -18.74 8.45
N LEU A 878 4.00 -17.98 7.47
CA LEU A 878 3.58 -18.08 6.09
C LEU A 878 4.06 -19.37 5.40
N THR A 879 4.97 -20.14 6.00
CA THR A 879 5.41 -21.44 5.44
C THR A 879 4.45 -22.58 5.75
N ASN A 880 3.52 -22.38 6.70
CA ASN A 880 2.62 -23.42 7.19
C ASN A 880 1.22 -22.85 7.47
N LEU A 881 0.63 -22.18 6.49
CA LEU A 881 -0.72 -21.62 6.60
C LEU A 881 -1.77 -22.73 6.71
N GLN A 882 -2.79 -22.56 7.56
CA GLN A 882 -3.87 -23.53 7.76
C GLN A 882 -5.22 -23.03 7.29
N SER A 883 -5.47 -21.72 7.36
CA SER A 883 -6.76 -21.17 6.94
C SER A 883 -6.70 -19.68 6.64
N VAL A 884 -7.59 -19.27 5.73
CA VAL A 884 -7.97 -17.89 5.47
C VAL A 884 -9.41 -17.70 5.97
N ALA A 885 -9.66 -16.70 6.82
CA ALA A 885 -10.99 -16.42 7.35
C ALA A 885 -11.40 -14.97 7.10
N PHE A 886 -12.66 -14.76 6.74
CA PHE A 886 -13.26 -13.44 6.54
C PHE A 886 -14.22 -13.20 7.70
N GLU A 887 -13.94 -12.18 8.50
CA GLU A 887 -14.62 -11.90 9.76
C GLU A 887 -15.43 -10.60 9.68
N PHE A 888 -16.75 -10.76 9.69
CA PHE A 888 -17.72 -9.68 9.50
C PHE A 888 -18.07 -9.03 10.83
N HIS A 889 -17.06 -8.53 11.55
CA HIS A 889 -17.19 -7.88 12.85
C HIS A 889 -17.32 -6.35 12.75
N ALA A 890 -16.94 -5.76 11.61
CA ALA A 890 -16.91 -4.31 11.45
C ALA A 890 -18.32 -3.73 11.24
N ASP A 891 -19.12 -4.37 10.37
CA ASP A 891 -20.49 -3.98 10.07
C ASP A 891 -21.48 -5.05 10.58
N SER A 892 -22.62 -4.64 11.13
CA SER A 892 -23.59 -5.57 11.71
C SER A 892 -24.38 -6.36 10.66
N THR A 893 -24.44 -5.89 9.41
CA THR A 893 -25.16 -6.52 8.31
C THR A 893 -24.44 -6.29 6.99
N GLY A 894 -24.52 -7.24 6.07
CA GLY A 894 -24.07 -7.06 4.70
C GLY A 894 -24.33 -8.26 3.80
N GLU A 895 -24.22 -8.03 2.50
CA GLU A 895 -24.31 -9.04 1.45
C GLU A 895 -23.26 -8.72 0.38
N ILE A 896 -22.27 -9.60 0.23
CA ILE A 896 -21.17 -9.43 -0.73
C ILE A 896 -21.11 -10.57 -1.72
N GLU A 897 -20.50 -10.27 -2.86
CA GLU A 897 -20.04 -11.26 -3.82
C GLU A 897 -18.50 -11.27 -3.80
N ILE A 898 -17.91 -12.46 -3.88
CA ILE A 898 -16.47 -12.68 -3.80
C ILE A 898 -16.00 -13.64 -4.87
N ASP A 899 -14.80 -13.40 -5.39
CA ASP A 899 -14.11 -14.27 -6.34
C ASP A 899 -12.57 -14.21 -6.14
N ASP A 900 -11.83 -15.12 -6.75
CA ASP A 900 -10.35 -15.16 -6.86
C ASP A 900 -9.58 -14.99 -5.53
N ILE A 901 -9.88 -15.78 -4.50
CA ILE A 901 -9.06 -15.81 -3.27
C ILE A 901 -7.71 -16.46 -3.59
N GLU A 902 -6.64 -15.67 -3.54
CA GLU A 902 -5.32 -16.11 -4.00
C GLU A 902 -4.14 -15.43 -3.31
N PHE A 903 -2.96 -16.05 -3.41
CA PHE A 903 -1.69 -15.46 -3.03
C PHE A 903 -0.89 -15.11 -4.30
N SER A 904 -0.42 -13.88 -4.43
CA SER A 904 0.32 -13.43 -5.62
C SER A 904 1.54 -12.59 -5.26
N ALA A 905 2.41 -12.35 -6.24
CA ALA A 905 3.34 -11.23 -6.19
C ALA A 905 2.57 -9.89 -6.11
#